data_AF-A0AA96FK77-F1
#
_entry.id   AF-A0AA96FK77-F1
#
_cell.length_a   1.000
_cell.length_b   1.000
_cell.length_c   1.000
_cell.angle_alpha   90.00
_cell.angle_beta   90.00
_cell.angle_gamma   90.00
#
_symmetry.space_group_name_H-M   'P 1'
#
loop_
_entity.id
_entity.type
_entity.pdbx_description
1 polymer ?
#
loop_
_entity_poly.entity_id
_entity_poly.type
_entity_poly.pdbx_seq_one_letter_code
_entity_poly.pdbx_strand_id
1 'polypeptide(L)'
;MTVATRPDVDAPADAWRGFAGRGWREGIDVRDFIQANYTPYEGGPEFLTGPTERTLAVWHKVSALFPEERRKGILDVDAATPSTITSHAPGYIDQDRELIVGLQTDAPLKRAIMPNGGLRMVENGLKAYGYEPNPFVTKVFGTYRKTHNDGVFDAYTPEMRAARKAGVITGLPDAYGRGRIIGDYRRVALYGTDRLIQAKRAERALLDVCASSTEVIRDREELAEQMRALGELTRMAASYGCDVSRPAATAQEAVQWLYLGYLAAVKEQNGAAMSLGRTSTFLDVYLQRDLADGTIDETRAQELIDDFVVKLRIVRFLRTPEYDALFSGDPTWVTESIGGVGADGRPLVTRTSFRFLQTLYNLGPAPEPNLTVLWSPRLPDGFKEFCAQVSIDTSAVQYESDDLMRPRTGDDTAIACCVSAMAVGKQMQFFGARVNLAKALLYAVNGGRDEMTGEQVAPSAPPLTGEYLDYEELIAAYDHVLDWLARTYVNALNVIHYMHDKYAYERLPRVAVNATAAPTVTGRVHSWDLSTGVDGPGTRFVLFVSGCPLRCLYCANPDTWHMRDGRETSVDEVMAEIEKYRGFVTTAGGGVTVTGGEPLLQPAFTGAVLRRCKEAGLHTALDTSGFLGARASDELLADTDLVLLDIKSFDATTYRKLTGAHLAPTLSFATRLDRLGVPVYIRYVLVPGWTDDPSAVDGLGAFLAGLSNVDRVDVLPFHKLGAHKYDTLGIDFPLRDTPVPDPELTERVRGQFRDHGLRAL
;
A
#
# COMPACT_ATOMS: atom_id res chain seq x y z
N MET A 1 55.38 34.91 -2.89
CA MET A 1 54.86 33.84 -3.77
C MET A 1 54.10 32.87 -2.89
N THR A 2 52.82 33.17 -2.69
CA THR A 2 51.88 32.34 -1.93
C THR A 2 51.37 31.26 -2.87
N VAL A 3 51.67 30.00 -2.52
CA VAL A 3 51.25 28.81 -3.27
C VAL A 3 49.73 28.69 -3.15
N ALA A 4 49.03 28.90 -4.26
CA ALA A 4 47.61 28.62 -4.39
C ALA A 4 47.40 27.10 -4.34
N THR A 5 46.78 26.62 -3.27
CA THR A 5 46.24 25.28 -3.17
C THR A 5 45.17 25.10 -4.26
N ARG A 6 45.36 24.08 -5.11
CA ARG A 6 44.36 23.64 -6.08
C ARG A 6 43.04 23.30 -5.34
N PRO A 7 41.87 23.57 -5.93
CA PRO A 7 40.61 23.12 -5.37
C PRO A 7 40.59 21.60 -5.37
N ASP A 8 40.16 21.04 -4.25
CA ASP A 8 39.87 19.62 -4.04
C ASP A 8 38.78 19.18 -5.03
N VAL A 9 39.07 18.18 -5.88
CA VAL A 9 38.17 17.72 -6.96
C VAL A 9 37.33 16.51 -6.54
N ASP A 10 37.50 15.97 -5.33
CA ASP A 10 36.88 14.67 -4.95
C ASP A 10 36.03 14.73 -3.66
N ALA A 11 35.21 15.77 -3.50
CA ALA A 11 34.05 15.68 -2.60
C ALA A 11 32.84 15.18 -3.41
N PRO A 12 32.17 14.07 -3.02
CA PRO A 12 30.96 13.64 -3.72
C PRO A 12 29.94 14.77 -3.67
N ALA A 13 29.54 15.26 -4.86
CA ALA A 13 28.56 16.33 -4.97
C ALA A 13 27.27 15.93 -4.22
N ASP A 14 26.71 16.85 -3.44
CA ASP A 14 25.44 16.64 -2.74
C ASP A 14 24.36 16.22 -3.77
N ALA A 15 23.92 14.96 -3.67
CA ALA A 15 22.98 14.35 -4.60
C ALA A 15 21.62 15.09 -4.62
N TRP A 16 21.29 15.75 -3.51
CA TRP A 16 20.04 16.47 -3.30
C TRP A 16 20.19 18.00 -3.38
N ARG A 17 21.31 18.48 -3.93
CA ARG A 17 21.58 19.91 -4.11
C ARG A 17 20.44 20.59 -4.88
N GLY A 18 20.03 21.76 -4.40
CA GLY A 18 18.99 22.57 -5.04
C GLY A 18 17.56 22.06 -4.87
N PHE A 19 17.33 20.85 -4.33
CA PHE A 19 15.97 20.34 -4.12
C PHE A 19 15.31 20.95 -2.86
N ALA A 20 14.01 21.24 -2.94
CA ALA A 20 13.16 21.71 -1.85
C ALA A 20 12.42 20.55 -1.14
N GLY A 21 11.83 20.82 0.02
CA GLY A 21 11.04 19.87 0.82
C GLY A 21 11.83 19.14 1.91
N ARG A 22 11.18 18.83 3.04
CA ARG A 22 11.81 18.10 4.18
C ARG A 22 11.24 16.69 4.38
N GLY A 23 9.94 16.49 4.12
CA GLY A 23 9.26 15.21 4.39
C GLY A 23 9.93 14.03 3.69
N TRP A 24 10.17 14.15 2.39
CA TRP A 24 10.89 13.13 1.63
C TRP A 24 12.35 12.92 2.05
N ARG A 25 13.02 13.91 2.67
CA ARG A 25 14.39 13.75 3.18
C ARG A 25 14.43 12.99 4.51
N GLU A 26 13.38 13.12 5.30
CA GLU A 26 13.24 12.46 6.60
C GLU A 26 12.65 11.05 6.45
N GLY A 27 11.72 10.86 5.51
CA GLY A 27 11.08 9.58 5.19
C GLY A 27 11.50 8.94 3.86
N ILE A 28 10.69 7.98 3.39
CA ILE A 28 10.73 7.44 2.02
C ILE A 28 9.43 7.87 1.33
N ASP A 29 9.44 9.06 0.73
CA ASP A 29 8.27 9.64 0.06
C ASP A 29 8.64 10.27 -1.29
N VAL A 30 8.49 9.49 -2.36
CA VAL A 30 8.78 9.97 -3.73
C VAL A 30 7.73 11.00 -4.19
N ARG A 31 6.48 10.88 -3.71
CA ARG A 31 5.40 11.79 -4.10
C ARG A 31 5.64 13.18 -3.53
N ASP A 32 6.02 13.28 -2.25
CA ASP A 32 6.43 14.54 -1.63
C ASP A 32 7.65 15.16 -2.35
N PHE A 33 8.66 14.35 -2.71
CA PHE A 33 9.79 14.82 -3.51
C PHE A 33 9.36 15.42 -4.84
N ILE A 34 8.52 14.71 -5.61
CA ILE A 34 8.03 15.20 -6.91
C ILE A 34 7.31 16.52 -6.68
N GLN A 35 6.29 16.56 -5.82
CA GLN A 35 5.44 17.74 -5.59
C GLN A 35 6.24 18.99 -5.18
N ALA A 36 7.30 18.80 -4.39
CA ALA A 36 8.16 19.89 -3.93
C ALA A 36 9.14 20.41 -5.00
N ASN A 37 9.43 19.64 -6.06
CA ASN A 37 10.58 19.92 -6.94
C ASN A 37 10.28 19.95 -8.44
N TYR A 38 9.19 19.37 -8.89
CA TYR A 38 8.87 19.33 -10.32
C TYR A 38 8.49 20.72 -10.85
N THR A 39 8.81 20.97 -12.11
CA THR A 39 8.46 22.21 -12.81
C THR A 39 7.35 21.90 -13.82
N PRO A 40 6.08 22.31 -13.58
CA PRO A 40 5.02 22.19 -14.58
C PRO A 40 5.42 22.86 -15.90
N TYR A 41 5.15 22.21 -17.01
CA TYR A 41 5.43 22.75 -18.35
C TYR A 41 4.14 22.90 -19.14
N GLU A 42 3.83 24.14 -19.52
CA GLU A 42 2.60 24.52 -20.23
C GLU A 42 2.85 24.91 -21.71
N GLY A 43 4.11 24.82 -22.17
CA GLY A 43 4.48 25.11 -23.56
C GLY A 43 4.19 23.97 -24.54
N GLY A 44 4.62 24.13 -25.79
CA GLY A 44 4.49 23.15 -26.86
C GLY A 44 5.76 22.31 -27.10
N PRO A 45 5.80 21.54 -28.20
CA PRO A 45 6.91 20.64 -28.53
C PRO A 45 8.15 21.35 -29.12
N GLU A 46 8.20 22.68 -29.18
CA GLU A 46 9.22 23.42 -29.96
C GLU A 46 10.65 23.29 -29.39
N PHE A 47 10.78 22.88 -28.13
CA PHE A 47 12.08 22.67 -27.49
C PHE A 47 12.69 21.29 -27.82
N LEU A 48 11.92 20.36 -28.38
CA LEU A 48 12.37 18.99 -28.63
C LEU A 48 13.49 18.94 -29.66
N THR A 49 14.43 18.04 -29.43
CA THR A 49 15.53 17.75 -30.36
C THR A 49 15.32 16.39 -31.03
N GLY A 50 15.74 16.28 -32.29
CA GLY A 50 15.79 15.00 -33.00
C GLY A 50 16.84 14.04 -32.43
N PRO A 51 16.90 12.80 -32.94
CA PRO A 51 17.86 11.81 -32.46
C PRO A 51 19.28 12.18 -32.89
N THR A 52 20.26 11.89 -32.02
CA THR A 52 21.69 12.04 -32.35
C THR A 52 22.20 10.85 -33.17
N GLU A 53 23.35 11.02 -33.83
CA GLU A 53 24.04 9.92 -34.53
C GLU A 53 24.38 8.76 -33.58
N ARG A 54 24.74 9.07 -32.32
CA ARG A 54 25.00 8.06 -31.28
C ARG A 54 23.75 7.23 -31.01
N THR A 55 22.63 7.90 -30.76
CA THR A 55 21.34 7.25 -30.48
C THR A 55 20.90 6.37 -31.65
N LEU A 56 20.97 6.90 -32.88
CA LEU A 56 20.66 6.14 -34.09
C LEU A 56 21.58 4.93 -34.27
N ALA A 57 22.87 5.05 -33.97
CA ALA A 57 23.79 3.92 -34.08
C ALA A 57 23.48 2.79 -33.08
N VAL A 58 23.20 3.13 -31.81
CA VAL A 58 22.78 2.13 -30.81
C VAL A 58 21.46 1.48 -31.23
N TRP A 59 20.49 2.29 -31.66
CA TRP A 59 19.19 1.80 -32.10
C TRP A 59 19.29 0.90 -33.34
N HIS A 60 20.04 1.30 -34.36
CA HIS A 60 20.23 0.52 -35.58
C HIS A 60 20.87 -0.84 -35.30
N LYS A 61 21.83 -0.89 -34.35
CA LYS A 61 22.50 -2.14 -34.00
C LYS A 61 21.55 -3.16 -33.39
N VAL A 62 20.65 -2.73 -32.51
CA VAL A 62 19.66 -3.64 -31.91
C VAL A 62 18.47 -3.90 -32.84
N SER A 63 18.00 -2.90 -33.59
CA SER A 63 16.88 -3.06 -34.51
C SER A 63 17.20 -3.97 -35.70
N ALA A 64 18.48 -4.06 -36.08
CA ALA A 64 18.97 -5.01 -37.08
C ALA A 64 18.77 -6.48 -36.67
N LEU A 65 18.58 -6.77 -35.38
CA LEU A 65 18.33 -8.11 -34.86
C LEU A 65 16.85 -8.53 -34.94
N PHE A 66 15.92 -7.56 -35.00
CA PHE A 66 14.47 -7.85 -34.99
C PHE A 66 13.96 -8.69 -36.17
N PRO A 67 14.44 -8.52 -37.41
CA PRO A 67 14.02 -9.40 -38.52
C PRO A 67 14.33 -10.87 -38.25
N GLU A 68 15.49 -11.16 -37.67
CA GLU A 68 15.91 -12.51 -37.35
C GLU A 68 15.16 -13.06 -36.12
N GLU A 69 14.92 -12.23 -35.10
CA GLU A 69 14.04 -12.57 -33.96
C GLU A 69 12.65 -13.00 -34.45
N ARG A 70 12.00 -12.18 -35.30
CA ARG A 70 10.67 -12.49 -35.85
C ARG A 70 10.66 -13.76 -36.69
N ARG A 71 11.72 -14.03 -37.46
CA ARG A 71 11.83 -15.23 -38.30
C ARG A 71 11.94 -16.51 -37.46
N LYS A 72 12.63 -16.44 -36.32
CA LYS A 72 12.83 -17.58 -35.40
C LYS A 72 11.75 -17.68 -34.31
N GLY A 73 10.98 -16.63 -34.08
CA GLY A 73 10.11 -16.45 -32.92
C GLY A 73 10.85 -15.86 -31.72
N ILE A 74 12.04 -16.37 -31.41
CA ILE A 74 12.98 -15.80 -30.42
C ILE A 74 14.37 -15.68 -31.04
N LEU A 75 15.16 -14.67 -30.63
CA LEU A 75 16.53 -14.54 -31.14
C LEU A 75 17.46 -15.60 -30.55
N ASP A 76 17.45 -15.71 -29.23
CA ASP A 76 18.22 -16.68 -28.45
C ASP A 76 17.64 -16.87 -27.03
N VAL A 77 18.06 -17.93 -26.32
CA VAL A 77 17.68 -18.21 -24.94
C VAL A 77 18.82 -18.87 -24.15
N ASP A 78 19.05 -18.43 -22.91
CA ASP A 78 19.88 -19.19 -21.96
C ASP A 78 19.06 -20.31 -21.33
N ALA A 79 19.24 -21.54 -21.82
CA ALA A 79 18.53 -22.73 -21.32
C ALA A 79 19.16 -23.34 -20.05
N ALA A 80 20.34 -22.88 -19.62
CA ALA A 80 21.13 -23.50 -18.55
C ALA A 80 21.11 -22.70 -17.24
N THR A 81 20.84 -21.40 -17.30
CA THR A 81 20.93 -20.49 -16.15
C THR A 81 19.54 -20.04 -15.67
N PRO A 82 19.01 -20.58 -14.56
CA PRO A 82 17.84 -20.01 -13.89
C PRO A 82 18.09 -18.54 -13.53
N SER A 83 17.29 -17.64 -14.07
CA SER A 83 17.49 -16.20 -13.91
C SER A 83 17.29 -15.77 -12.45
N THR A 84 18.21 -14.95 -11.97
CA THR A 84 18.11 -14.19 -10.71
C THR A 84 18.65 -12.78 -10.96
N ILE A 85 18.57 -11.89 -9.97
CA ILE A 85 19.11 -10.53 -10.08
C ILE A 85 20.60 -10.53 -10.46
N THR A 86 21.38 -11.52 -10.00
CA THR A 86 22.85 -11.58 -10.21
C THR A 86 23.32 -12.77 -11.04
N SER A 87 22.44 -13.54 -11.70
CA SER A 87 22.85 -14.78 -12.38
C SER A 87 23.64 -14.56 -13.66
N HIS A 88 23.33 -13.49 -14.41
CA HIS A 88 23.92 -13.21 -15.71
C HIS A 88 25.01 -12.14 -15.61
N ALA A 89 26.06 -12.30 -16.41
CA ALA A 89 27.09 -11.27 -16.59
C ALA A 89 26.53 -10.02 -17.29
N PRO A 90 27.23 -8.87 -17.20
CA PRO A 90 26.86 -7.66 -17.93
C PRO A 90 26.78 -7.88 -19.44
N GLY A 91 25.61 -7.63 -20.03
CA GLY A 91 25.41 -7.53 -21.48
C GLY A 91 25.26 -6.09 -21.96
N TYR A 92 25.67 -5.83 -23.20
CA TYR A 92 25.67 -4.51 -23.85
C TYR A 92 25.16 -4.60 -25.30
N ILE A 93 24.53 -3.53 -25.80
CA ILE A 93 24.24 -3.37 -27.23
C ILE A 93 25.50 -2.85 -27.93
N ASP A 94 26.06 -1.76 -27.38
CA ASP A 94 27.25 -1.07 -27.86
C ASP A 94 27.92 -0.35 -26.69
N GLN A 95 28.80 -1.08 -25.99
CA GLN A 95 29.35 -0.65 -24.71
C GLN A 95 30.02 0.75 -24.75
N ASP A 96 30.62 1.12 -25.88
CA ASP A 96 31.31 2.41 -26.04
C ASP A 96 30.35 3.58 -26.27
N ARG A 97 29.10 3.31 -26.67
CA ARG A 97 28.12 4.33 -27.08
C ARG A 97 26.91 4.42 -26.17
N GLU A 98 26.63 3.42 -25.35
CA GLU A 98 25.50 3.41 -24.42
C GLU A 98 25.73 4.40 -23.26
N LEU A 99 24.73 5.23 -22.97
CA LEU A 99 24.73 6.14 -21.82
C LEU A 99 24.06 5.49 -20.61
N ILE A 100 23.06 4.65 -20.89
CA ILE A 100 22.30 3.87 -19.94
C ILE A 100 22.54 2.39 -20.26
N VAL A 101 23.18 1.68 -19.34
CA VAL A 101 23.60 0.28 -19.49
C VAL A 101 22.70 -0.67 -18.70
N GLY A 102 22.75 -1.95 -19.07
CA GLY A 102 21.98 -3.01 -18.44
C GLY A 102 21.16 -3.81 -19.45
N LEU A 103 21.19 -5.14 -19.36
CA LEU A 103 20.38 -6.08 -20.15
C LEU A 103 19.93 -7.25 -19.27
N GLN A 104 18.82 -7.91 -19.61
CA GLN A 104 18.30 -9.05 -18.84
C GLN A 104 19.28 -10.24 -18.80
N THR A 105 20.02 -10.45 -19.88
CA THR A 105 21.07 -11.47 -20.01
C THR A 105 22.38 -10.82 -20.45
N ASP A 106 23.34 -11.62 -20.88
CA ASP A 106 24.65 -11.24 -21.42
C ASP A 106 24.60 -10.69 -22.86
N ALA A 107 23.44 -10.75 -23.54
CA ALA A 107 23.29 -10.31 -24.93
C ALA A 107 21.92 -9.66 -25.19
N PRO A 108 21.79 -8.73 -26.17
CA PRO A 108 20.50 -8.13 -26.53
C PRO A 108 19.53 -9.18 -27.06
N LEU A 109 18.26 -9.08 -26.63
CA LEU A 109 17.14 -9.95 -27.04
C LEU A 109 17.27 -11.45 -26.69
N LYS A 110 18.36 -11.86 -26.00
CA LYS A 110 18.50 -13.21 -25.48
C LYS A 110 17.63 -13.37 -24.23
N ARG A 111 16.68 -14.31 -24.30
CA ARG A 111 15.71 -14.57 -23.22
C ARG A 111 16.34 -15.39 -22.11
N ALA A 112 15.90 -15.19 -20.88
CA ALA A 112 16.28 -16.01 -19.74
C ALA A 112 15.19 -17.03 -19.39
N ILE A 113 15.55 -18.12 -18.70
CA ILE A 113 14.59 -19.05 -18.11
C ILE A 113 14.26 -18.67 -16.66
N MET A 114 12.98 -18.78 -16.28
CA MET A 114 12.48 -18.42 -14.95
C MET A 114 11.64 -19.55 -14.34
N PRO A 115 12.29 -20.64 -13.88
CA PRO A 115 11.60 -21.87 -13.49
C PRO A 115 10.81 -21.77 -12.17
N ASN A 116 11.03 -20.75 -11.33
CA ASN A 116 10.22 -20.54 -10.11
C ASN A 116 8.72 -20.42 -10.41
N GLY A 117 8.36 -19.82 -11.55
CA GLY A 117 6.96 -19.72 -12.00
C GLY A 117 6.38 -21.05 -12.50
N GLY A 118 7.22 -21.96 -13.02
CA GLY A 118 6.81 -23.27 -13.50
C GLY A 118 7.84 -23.92 -14.44
N LEU A 119 8.32 -25.11 -14.08
CA LEU A 119 9.29 -25.86 -14.89
C LEU A 119 8.69 -26.30 -16.23
N ARG A 120 7.45 -26.79 -16.23
CA ARG A 120 6.79 -27.29 -17.45
C ARG A 120 6.64 -26.20 -18.52
N MET A 121 6.37 -24.97 -18.11
CA MET A 121 6.30 -23.82 -19.03
C MET A 121 7.66 -23.57 -19.69
N VAL A 122 8.74 -23.58 -18.91
CA VAL A 122 10.11 -23.43 -19.42
C VAL A 122 10.46 -24.55 -20.40
N GLU A 123 10.22 -25.81 -20.04
CA GLU A 123 10.55 -26.95 -20.90
C GLU A 123 9.76 -26.93 -22.22
N ASN A 124 8.48 -26.60 -22.16
CA ASN A 124 7.65 -26.48 -23.36
C ASN A 124 8.08 -25.28 -24.22
N GLY A 125 8.41 -24.14 -23.61
CA GLY A 125 8.90 -22.96 -24.32
C GLY A 125 10.22 -23.25 -25.04
N LEU A 126 11.19 -23.87 -24.37
CA LEU A 126 12.47 -24.26 -24.98
C LEU A 126 12.24 -25.20 -26.17
N LYS A 127 11.45 -26.27 -25.99
CA LYS A 127 11.16 -27.24 -27.06
C LYS A 127 10.44 -26.60 -28.25
N ALA A 128 9.51 -25.67 -28.01
CA ALA A 128 8.78 -24.97 -29.07
C ALA A 128 9.70 -24.18 -30.01
N TYR A 129 10.84 -23.68 -29.50
CA TYR A 129 11.84 -22.95 -30.29
C TYR A 129 13.08 -23.80 -30.62
N GLY A 130 13.03 -25.13 -30.43
CA GLY A 130 14.11 -26.05 -30.82
C GLY A 130 15.29 -26.12 -29.85
N TYR A 131 15.12 -25.69 -28.60
CA TYR A 131 16.12 -25.80 -27.54
C TYR A 131 15.84 -26.99 -26.62
N GLU A 132 16.91 -27.68 -26.20
CA GLU A 132 16.81 -28.78 -25.25
C GLU A 132 16.86 -28.27 -23.81
N PRO A 133 15.94 -28.69 -22.91
CA PRO A 133 16.01 -28.37 -21.50
C PRO A 133 17.30 -28.89 -20.85
N ASN A 134 17.93 -28.06 -20.02
CA ASN A 134 19.11 -28.48 -19.28
C ASN A 134 18.74 -29.52 -18.20
N PRO A 135 19.34 -30.73 -18.20
CA PRO A 135 18.99 -31.79 -17.24
C PRO A 135 19.21 -31.42 -15.78
N PHE A 136 20.19 -30.54 -15.50
CA PHE A 136 20.44 -30.07 -14.13
C PHE A 136 19.32 -29.14 -13.66
N VAL A 137 18.83 -28.25 -14.51
CA VAL A 137 17.68 -27.37 -14.20
C VAL A 137 16.43 -28.22 -13.95
N THR A 138 16.14 -29.18 -14.84
CA THR A 138 15.02 -30.12 -14.67
C THR A 138 15.15 -30.89 -13.35
N LYS A 139 16.35 -31.35 -12.98
CA LYS A 139 16.57 -32.02 -11.69
C LYS A 139 16.30 -31.11 -10.50
N VAL A 140 16.80 -29.87 -10.53
CA VAL A 140 16.63 -28.93 -9.42
C VAL A 140 15.17 -28.58 -9.19
N PHE A 141 14.44 -28.20 -10.24
CA PHE A 141 13.06 -27.75 -10.11
C PHE A 141 12.03 -28.89 -10.15
N GLY A 142 12.43 -30.08 -10.61
CA GLY A 142 11.61 -31.30 -10.53
C GLY A 142 11.78 -32.08 -9.23
N THR A 143 12.85 -31.83 -8.45
CA THR A 143 13.16 -32.62 -7.24
C THR A 143 13.35 -31.77 -5.97
N TYR A 144 14.10 -30.67 -6.04
CA TYR A 144 14.54 -29.94 -4.84
C TYR A 144 13.72 -28.68 -4.58
N ARG A 145 13.41 -27.91 -5.63
CA ARG A 145 12.68 -26.65 -5.54
C ARG A 145 11.34 -26.77 -6.25
N LYS A 146 10.28 -27.01 -5.48
CA LYS A 146 8.90 -26.98 -5.99
C LYS A 146 8.59 -25.64 -6.64
N THR A 147 7.87 -25.62 -7.75
CA THR A 147 7.52 -24.37 -8.47
C THR A 147 6.14 -23.84 -8.08
N HIS A 148 5.84 -22.59 -8.43
CA HIS A 148 4.50 -22.01 -8.33
C HIS A 148 3.46 -22.88 -9.06
N ASN A 149 3.74 -23.25 -10.32
CA ASN A 149 2.89 -24.14 -11.11
C ASN A 149 2.57 -25.45 -10.39
N ASP A 150 3.58 -26.17 -9.87
CA ASP A 150 3.35 -27.43 -9.15
C ASP A 150 2.51 -27.21 -7.89
N GLY A 151 2.77 -26.13 -7.15
CA GLY A 151 2.00 -25.75 -5.97
C GLY A 151 0.52 -25.53 -6.29
N VAL A 152 0.23 -24.78 -7.35
CA VAL A 152 -1.15 -24.50 -7.79
C VAL A 152 -1.85 -25.78 -8.20
N PHE A 153 -1.23 -26.59 -9.05
CA PHE A 153 -1.87 -27.80 -9.55
C PHE A 153 -2.10 -28.83 -8.44
N ASP A 154 -1.24 -28.92 -7.43
CA ASP A 154 -1.47 -29.78 -6.26
C ASP A 154 -2.68 -29.35 -5.41
N ALA A 155 -3.00 -28.04 -5.38
CA ALA A 155 -4.08 -27.49 -4.57
C ALA A 155 -5.40 -27.28 -5.35
N TYR A 156 -5.37 -27.31 -6.68
CA TYR A 156 -6.58 -27.20 -7.49
C TYR A 156 -7.56 -28.35 -7.31
N THR A 157 -8.84 -28.01 -7.19
CA THR A 157 -9.93 -29.00 -7.18
C THR A 157 -10.21 -29.54 -8.58
N PRO A 158 -10.87 -30.71 -8.71
CA PRO A 158 -11.34 -31.21 -10.01
C PRO A 158 -12.23 -30.20 -10.75
N GLU A 159 -13.08 -29.47 -10.03
CA GLU A 159 -13.95 -28.41 -10.56
C GLU A 159 -13.15 -27.28 -11.23
N MET A 160 -12.12 -26.75 -10.54
CA MET A 160 -11.25 -25.70 -11.10
C MET A 160 -10.55 -26.18 -12.37
N ARG A 161 -10.05 -27.42 -12.36
CA ARG A 161 -9.37 -28.02 -13.52
C ARG A 161 -10.33 -28.21 -14.70
N ALA A 162 -11.56 -28.64 -14.44
CA ALA A 162 -12.59 -28.80 -15.47
C ALA A 162 -12.97 -27.44 -16.09
N ALA A 163 -13.24 -26.42 -15.26
CA ALA A 163 -13.54 -25.07 -15.72
C ALA A 163 -12.40 -24.47 -16.57
N ARG A 164 -11.14 -24.72 -16.17
CA ARG A 164 -9.95 -24.31 -16.94
C ARG A 164 -9.85 -25.06 -18.27
N LYS A 165 -9.99 -26.39 -18.26
CA LYS A 165 -9.92 -27.24 -19.47
C LYS A 165 -11.00 -26.85 -20.48
N ALA A 166 -12.20 -26.52 -20.01
CA ALA A 166 -13.32 -26.13 -20.86
C ALA A 166 -13.21 -24.69 -21.38
N GLY A 167 -12.28 -23.88 -20.86
CA GLY A 167 -12.06 -22.50 -21.30
C GLY A 167 -13.11 -21.50 -20.82
N VAL A 168 -13.96 -21.88 -19.85
CA VAL A 168 -14.86 -20.91 -19.18
C VAL A 168 -14.09 -20.02 -18.21
N ILE A 169 -12.99 -20.53 -17.64
CA ILE A 169 -11.96 -19.75 -16.94
C ILE A 169 -10.64 -19.94 -17.70
N THR A 170 -10.00 -18.86 -18.15
CA THR A 170 -8.84 -18.99 -19.04
C THR A 170 -7.78 -17.93 -18.81
N GLY A 171 -6.53 -18.28 -19.14
CA GLY A 171 -5.38 -17.38 -19.04
C GLY A 171 -4.90 -17.10 -17.63
N LEU A 172 -5.37 -17.84 -16.61
CA LEU A 172 -4.94 -17.67 -15.22
C LEU A 172 -3.40 -17.70 -15.08
N PRO A 173 -2.81 -16.94 -14.14
CA PRO A 173 -1.36 -16.95 -13.91
C PRO A 173 -0.93 -18.17 -13.08
N ASP A 174 -1.28 -19.37 -13.55
CA ASP A 174 -0.92 -20.66 -12.94
C ASP A 174 0.32 -21.32 -13.59
N ALA A 175 0.86 -20.75 -14.67
CA ALA A 175 2.00 -21.28 -15.40
C ALA A 175 3.09 -20.24 -15.71
N TYR A 176 2.94 -19.01 -15.24
CA TYR A 176 3.86 -17.88 -15.45
C TYR A 176 3.71 -16.88 -14.29
N GLY A 177 4.64 -15.92 -14.16
CA GLY A 177 4.56 -14.91 -13.11
C GLY A 177 3.29 -14.05 -13.20
N ARG A 178 2.65 -13.74 -12.07
CA ARG A 178 1.37 -13.01 -12.07
C ARG A 178 1.47 -11.57 -12.61
N GLY A 179 2.60 -10.89 -12.44
CA GLY A 179 2.76 -9.48 -12.80
C GLY A 179 1.78 -8.58 -12.04
N ARG A 180 1.36 -7.45 -12.64
CA ARG A 180 0.46 -6.45 -12.01
C ARG A 180 0.99 -5.88 -10.69
N ILE A 181 2.31 -5.79 -10.59
CA ILE A 181 3.02 -5.15 -9.48
C ILE A 181 3.95 -4.10 -10.10
N ILE A 182 3.88 -2.88 -9.59
CA ILE A 182 4.78 -1.80 -9.96
C ILE A 182 5.67 -1.49 -8.76
N GLY A 183 6.95 -1.89 -8.85
CA GLY A 183 7.94 -1.38 -7.93
C GLY A 183 8.13 0.13 -8.15
N ASP A 184 8.23 0.90 -7.08
CA ASP A 184 8.60 2.32 -7.16
C ASP A 184 10.11 2.45 -7.40
N TYR A 185 10.54 2.17 -8.64
CA TYR A 185 11.96 2.13 -9.03
C TYR A 185 12.65 3.50 -8.87
N ARG A 186 11.87 4.58 -8.83
CA ARG A 186 12.33 5.95 -8.53
C ARG A 186 13.00 6.05 -7.16
N ARG A 187 12.63 5.19 -6.20
CA ARG A 187 13.25 5.13 -4.87
C ARG A 187 14.74 4.80 -4.95
N VAL A 188 15.15 3.95 -5.89
CA VAL A 188 16.58 3.60 -6.06
C VAL A 188 17.37 4.85 -6.46
N ALA A 189 16.86 5.62 -7.42
CA ALA A 189 17.47 6.89 -7.83
C ALA A 189 17.45 7.93 -6.70
N LEU A 190 16.32 8.11 -6.01
CA LEU A 190 16.18 9.17 -5.00
C LEU A 190 16.97 8.90 -3.71
N TYR A 191 17.04 7.64 -3.26
CA TYR A 191 17.55 7.30 -1.93
C TYR A 191 18.80 6.43 -1.92
N GLY A 192 19.07 5.67 -2.99
CA GLY A 192 20.08 4.60 -2.98
C GLY A 192 19.63 3.38 -2.18
N THR A 193 20.24 2.22 -2.44
CA THR A 193 19.85 0.95 -1.81
C THR A 193 20.17 0.91 -0.32
N ASP A 194 21.22 1.58 0.16
CA ASP A 194 21.59 1.56 1.58
C ASP A 194 20.51 2.19 2.46
N ARG A 195 19.98 3.34 2.05
CA ARG A 195 18.89 4.01 2.75
C ARG A 195 17.60 3.19 2.71
N LEU A 196 17.31 2.52 1.59
CA LEU A 196 16.15 1.64 1.47
C LEU A 196 16.27 0.40 2.37
N ILE A 197 17.47 -0.18 2.48
CA ILE A 197 17.74 -1.30 3.40
C ILE A 197 17.57 -0.84 4.85
N GLN A 198 18.05 0.35 5.22
CA GLN A 198 17.85 0.92 6.56
C GLN A 198 16.36 1.10 6.88
N ALA A 199 15.59 1.66 5.95
CA ALA A 199 14.14 1.81 6.11
C ALA A 199 13.45 0.46 6.32
N LYS A 200 13.84 -0.58 5.56
CA LYS A 200 13.29 -1.93 5.71
C LYS A 200 13.69 -2.63 7.01
N ARG A 201 14.89 -2.36 7.54
CA ARG A 201 15.25 -2.82 8.90
C ARG A 201 14.38 -2.17 9.96
N ALA A 202 14.12 -0.87 9.85
CA ALA A 202 13.25 -0.17 10.78
C ALA A 202 11.81 -0.73 10.73
N GLU A 203 11.25 -0.95 9.53
CA GLU A 203 9.94 -1.59 9.34
C GLU A 203 9.89 -2.98 9.99
N ARG A 204 10.91 -3.81 9.76
CA ARG A 204 11.00 -5.15 10.36
C ARG A 204 11.11 -5.11 11.88
N ALA A 205 11.82 -4.13 12.46
CA ALA A 205 11.96 -4.00 13.90
C ALA A 205 10.63 -3.68 14.60
N LEU A 206 9.69 -3.01 13.93
CA LEU A 206 8.34 -2.77 14.47
C LEU A 206 7.58 -4.08 14.72
N LEU A 207 7.92 -5.14 14.00
CA LEU A 207 7.28 -6.44 14.18
C LEU A 207 7.85 -7.21 15.38
N ASP A 208 8.99 -6.82 15.98
CA ASP A 208 9.65 -7.59 17.05
C ASP A 208 8.82 -7.65 18.35
N VAL A 209 7.97 -6.64 18.58
CA VAL A 209 7.04 -6.60 19.73
C VAL A 209 5.76 -7.42 19.50
N CYS A 210 5.49 -7.82 18.25
CA CYS A 210 4.32 -8.60 17.88
C CYS A 210 4.51 -10.09 18.21
N ALA A 211 3.42 -10.76 18.61
CA ALA A 211 3.41 -12.21 18.76
C ALA A 211 3.65 -12.89 17.39
N SER A 212 4.41 -13.99 17.38
CA SER A 212 4.76 -14.72 16.16
C SER A 212 3.58 -15.56 15.63
N SER A 213 2.57 -14.90 15.06
CA SER A 213 1.54 -15.54 14.24
C SER A 213 2.07 -15.88 12.84
N THR A 214 1.32 -16.65 12.05
CA THR A 214 1.69 -17.00 10.67
C THR A 214 1.92 -15.75 9.81
N GLU A 215 1.09 -14.73 9.97
CA GLU A 215 1.15 -13.47 9.24
C GLU A 215 2.42 -12.70 9.63
N VAL A 216 2.69 -12.54 10.93
CA VAL A 216 3.88 -11.82 11.42
C VAL A 216 5.18 -12.54 11.00
N ILE A 217 5.20 -13.87 11.01
CA ILE A 217 6.35 -14.66 10.54
C ILE A 217 6.58 -14.43 9.05
N ARG A 218 5.52 -14.50 8.23
CA ARG A 218 5.59 -14.23 6.79
C ARG A 218 6.09 -12.82 6.53
N ASP A 219 5.54 -11.80 7.18
CA ASP A 219 5.94 -10.40 6.97
C ASP A 219 7.42 -10.20 7.31
N ARG A 220 7.93 -10.81 8.40
CA ARG A 220 9.35 -10.78 8.75
C ARG A 220 10.24 -11.46 7.71
N GLU A 221 9.80 -12.57 7.12
CA GLU A 221 10.51 -13.30 6.06
C GLU A 221 10.53 -12.49 4.75
N GLU A 222 9.38 -11.94 4.36
CA GLU A 222 9.23 -11.09 3.18
C GLU A 222 10.11 -9.84 3.26
N LEU A 223 10.14 -9.15 4.41
CA LEU A 223 11.03 -8.01 4.63
C LEU A 223 12.51 -8.41 4.57
N ALA A 224 12.87 -9.60 5.04
CA ALA A 224 14.24 -10.11 4.92
C ALA A 224 14.62 -10.39 3.44
N GLU A 225 13.70 -10.95 2.66
CA GLU A 225 13.88 -11.16 1.22
C GLU A 225 13.99 -9.85 0.44
N GLN A 226 13.18 -8.84 0.78
CA GLN A 226 13.26 -7.50 0.21
C GLN A 226 14.65 -6.86 0.44
N MET A 227 15.20 -6.97 1.66
CA MET A 227 16.55 -6.48 1.96
C MET A 227 17.63 -7.25 1.20
N ARG A 228 17.50 -8.58 1.07
CA ARG A 228 18.42 -9.39 0.26
C ARG A 228 18.42 -8.97 -1.20
N ALA A 229 17.23 -8.75 -1.77
CA ALA A 229 17.08 -8.30 -3.15
C ALA A 229 17.72 -6.91 -3.39
N LEU A 230 17.63 -5.98 -2.45
CA LEU A 230 18.35 -4.69 -2.53
C LEU A 230 19.87 -4.86 -2.53
N GLY A 231 20.39 -5.78 -1.72
CA GLY A 231 21.82 -6.13 -1.74
C GLY A 231 22.25 -6.78 -3.06
N GLU A 232 21.41 -7.64 -3.63
CA GLU A 232 21.62 -8.23 -4.96
C GLU A 232 21.59 -7.18 -6.08
N LEU A 233 20.65 -6.23 -6.03
CA LEU A 233 20.60 -5.08 -6.94
C LEU A 233 21.90 -4.28 -6.88
N THR A 234 22.42 -4.05 -5.68
CA THR A 234 23.70 -3.33 -5.49
C THR A 234 24.86 -4.08 -6.16
N ARG A 235 24.93 -5.40 -6.02
CA ARG A 235 25.93 -6.23 -6.70
C ARG A 235 25.77 -6.26 -8.22
N MET A 236 24.52 -6.33 -8.70
CA MET A 236 24.22 -6.30 -10.13
C MET A 236 24.61 -4.95 -10.74
N ALA A 237 24.28 -3.83 -10.08
CA ALA A 237 24.68 -2.51 -10.54
C ALA A 237 26.21 -2.35 -10.58
N ALA A 238 26.90 -2.85 -9.56
CA ALA A 238 28.36 -2.78 -9.49
C ALA A 238 29.07 -3.51 -10.64
N SER A 239 28.49 -4.62 -11.16
CA SER A 239 29.07 -5.30 -12.32
C SER A 239 28.96 -4.50 -13.62
N TYR A 240 28.05 -3.53 -13.68
CA TYR A 240 27.95 -2.52 -14.74
C TYR A 240 28.74 -1.23 -14.43
N GLY A 241 29.50 -1.19 -13.33
CA GLY A 241 30.25 -0.01 -12.91
C GLY A 241 29.40 1.08 -12.25
N CYS A 242 28.18 0.76 -11.82
CA CYS A 242 27.27 1.70 -11.15
C CYS A 242 27.21 1.45 -9.64
N ASP A 243 27.34 2.51 -8.83
CA ASP A 243 27.21 2.44 -7.37
C ASP A 243 25.82 2.94 -6.92
N VAL A 244 24.85 2.02 -6.92
CA VAL A 244 23.46 2.31 -6.49
C VAL A 244 23.27 2.30 -4.97
N SER A 245 24.33 2.10 -4.17
CA SER A 245 24.26 2.18 -2.70
C SER A 245 23.85 3.58 -2.24
N ARG A 246 24.31 4.59 -2.97
CA ARG A 246 24.02 6.02 -2.76
C ARG A 246 22.91 6.54 -3.68
N PRO A 247 22.25 7.65 -3.30
CA PRO A 247 21.34 8.36 -4.20
C PRO A 247 22.06 8.87 -5.46
N ALA A 248 21.28 9.02 -6.53
CA ALA A 248 21.74 9.56 -7.81
C ALA A 248 22.06 11.06 -7.70
N ALA A 249 23.24 11.45 -8.17
CA ALA A 249 23.74 12.81 -8.10
C ALA A 249 23.59 13.60 -9.41
N THR A 250 23.37 12.93 -10.55
CA THR A 250 23.16 13.54 -11.88
C THR A 250 21.89 13.00 -12.53
N ALA A 251 21.44 13.64 -13.61
CA ALA A 251 20.32 13.16 -14.42
C ALA A 251 20.61 11.81 -15.06
N GLN A 252 21.84 11.57 -15.54
CA GLN A 252 22.25 10.27 -16.07
C GLN A 252 22.17 9.19 -14.99
N GLU A 253 22.67 9.46 -13.78
CA GLU A 253 22.54 8.52 -12.66
C GLU A 253 21.08 8.29 -12.27
N ALA A 254 20.23 9.32 -12.29
CA ALA A 254 18.82 9.16 -11.93
C ALA A 254 18.08 8.23 -12.90
N VAL A 255 18.32 8.39 -14.20
CA VAL A 255 17.80 7.48 -15.23
C VAL A 255 18.39 6.08 -15.07
N GLN A 256 19.70 5.96 -14.87
CA GLN A 256 20.40 4.69 -14.75
C GLN A 256 20.00 3.91 -13.48
N TRP A 257 19.82 4.56 -12.33
CA TRP A 257 19.49 3.92 -11.05
C TRP A 257 18.06 3.40 -11.08
N LEU A 258 17.16 4.21 -11.63
CA LEU A 258 15.77 3.81 -11.88
C LEU A 258 15.74 2.60 -12.81
N TYR A 259 16.47 2.65 -13.93
CA TYR A 259 16.53 1.53 -14.87
C TYR A 259 17.11 0.27 -14.23
N LEU A 260 18.18 0.35 -13.44
CA LEU A 260 18.74 -0.83 -12.77
C LEU A 260 17.77 -1.43 -11.75
N GLY A 261 17.00 -0.59 -11.05
CA GLY A 261 15.90 -1.06 -10.21
C GLY A 261 14.86 -1.85 -11.00
N TYR A 262 14.43 -1.33 -12.16
CA TYR A 262 13.51 -2.03 -13.05
C TYR A 262 14.12 -3.29 -13.68
N LEU A 263 15.39 -3.24 -14.09
CA LEU A 263 16.14 -4.35 -14.68
C LEU A 263 16.23 -5.54 -13.73
N ALA A 264 16.49 -5.28 -12.45
CA ALA A 264 16.52 -6.34 -11.44
C ALA A 264 15.15 -7.02 -11.29
N ALA A 265 14.05 -6.27 -11.41
CA ALA A 265 12.70 -6.84 -11.41
C ALA A 265 12.47 -7.76 -12.63
N VAL A 266 12.82 -7.32 -13.85
CA VAL A 266 12.65 -8.13 -15.08
C VAL A 266 13.73 -9.19 -15.28
N LYS A 267 14.77 -9.25 -14.44
CA LYS A 267 15.70 -10.38 -14.34
C LYS A 267 15.19 -11.48 -13.41
N GLU A 268 14.41 -11.13 -12.39
CA GLU A 268 13.92 -12.07 -11.40
C GLU A 268 12.55 -12.64 -11.74
N GLN A 269 11.68 -11.81 -12.34
CA GLN A 269 10.26 -12.12 -12.55
C GLN A 269 9.87 -12.03 -14.02
N ASN A 270 9.00 -12.95 -14.46
CA ASN A 270 8.40 -12.98 -15.80
C ASN A 270 6.89 -12.73 -15.75
N GLY A 271 6.47 -11.76 -14.94
CA GLY A 271 5.09 -11.30 -14.87
C GLY A 271 4.48 -11.10 -16.26
N ALA A 272 3.18 -11.33 -16.43
CA ALA A 272 2.53 -10.97 -17.69
C ALA A 272 2.80 -9.50 -18.01
N ALA A 273 2.44 -8.61 -17.07
CA ALA A 273 2.74 -7.19 -17.15
C ALA A 273 3.79 -6.76 -16.12
N MET A 274 4.90 -6.22 -16.60
CA MET A 274 6.01 -5.67 -15.83
C MET A 274 6.09 -4.16 -16.04
N SER A 275 5.09 -3.43 -15.54
CA SER A 275 4.96 -2.00 -15.82
C SER A 275 6.03 -1.17 -15.10
N LEU A 276 6.45 -0.08 -15.76
CA LEU A 276 7.52 0.80 -15.27
C LEU A 276 7.01 1.73 -14.16
N GLY A 277 5.78 2.24 -14.29
CA GLY A 277 5.17 3.13 -13.31
C GLY A 277 4.92 4.53 -13.86
N ARG A 278 5.30 5.56 -13.09
CA ARG A 278 5.15 6.98 -13.43
C ARG A 278 6.45 7.71 -13.19
N THR A 279 7.30 7.75 -14.21
CA THR A 279 8.72 8.07 -14.07
C THR A 279 9.14 9.35 -14.79
N SER A 280 8.47 9.71 -15.88
CA SER A 280 8.77 10.88 -16.71
C SER A 280 8.86 12.19 -15.92
N THR A 281 7.83 12.55 -15.15
CA THR A 281 7.82 13.74 -14.29
C THR A 281 8.88 13.70 -13.18
N PHE A 282 9.18 12.51 -12.64
CA PHE A 282 10.22 12.34 -11.63
C PHE A 282 11.62 12.58 -12.20
N LEU A 283 11.92 11.98 -13.36
CA LEU A 283 13.19 12.14 -14.05
C LEU A 283 13.40 13.58 -14.51
N ASP A 284 12.32 14.29 -14.84
CA ASP A 284 12.39 15.70 -15.21
C ASP A 284 13.00 16.59 -14.12
N VAL A 285 12.77 16.28 -12.84
CA VAL A 285 13.37 17.04 -11.73
C VAL A 285 14.89 17.06 -11.81
N TYR A 286 15.50 15.91 -12.12
CA TYR A 286 16.95 15.79 -12.26
C TYR A 286 17.45 16.39 -13.57
N LEU A 287 16.74 16.14 -14.68
CA LEU A 287 17.09 16.71 -15.99
C LEU A 287 17.03 18.24 -15.96
N GLN A 288 15.99 18.81 -15.38
CA GLN A 288 15.80 20.26 -15.27
C GLN A 288 16.87 20.91 -14.39
N ARG A 289 17.28 20.25 -13.30
CA ARG A 289 18.41 20.71 -12.47
C ARG A 289 19.71 20.73 -13.28
N ASP A 290 20.04 19.63 -13.95
CA ASP A 290 21.30 19.51 -14.68
C ASP A 290 21.34 20.40 -15.94
N LEU A 291 20.17 20.71 -16.54
CA LEU A 291 19.99 21.74 -17.59
C LEU A 291 20.21 23.15 -17.02
N ALA A 292 19.67 23.45 -15.85
CA ALA A 292 19.84 24.75 -15.19
C ALA A 292 21.29 24.98 -14.74
N ASP A 293 21.97 23.92 -14.29
CA ASP A 293 23.40 23.93 -13.95
C ASP A 293 24.30 24.06 -15.22
N GLY A 294 23.74 23.87 -16.42
CA GLY A 294 24.47 23.88 -17.68
C GLY A 294 25.39 22.66 -17.89
N THR A 295 25.21 21.60 -17.09
CA THR A 295 26.00 20.36 -17.19
C THR A 295 25.56 19.46 -18.34
N ILE A 296 24.32 19.60 -18.78
CA ILE A 296 23.77 18.97 -19.98
C ILE A 296 23.01 20.01 -20.80
N ASP A 297 22.82 19.75 -22.08
CA ASP A 297 21.91 20.48 -22.95
C ASP A 297 20.66 19.64 -23.25
N GLU A 298 19.71 20.23 -24.00
CA GLU A 298 18.47 19.56 -24.36
C GLU A 298 18.71 18.30 -25.21
N THR A 299 19.70 18.34 -26.09
CA THR A 299 20.12 17.20 -26.90
C THR A 299 20.54 16.02 -26.01
N ARG A 300 21.40 16.27 -25.02
CA ARG A 300 21.84 15.24 -24.08
C ARG A 300 20.69 14.74 -23.21
N ALA A 301 19.77 15.63 -22.80
CA ALA A 301 18.56 15.23 -22.06
C ALA A 301 17.70 14.25 -22.88
N GLN A 302 17.48 14.53 -24.17
CA GLN A 302 16.77 13.63 -25.07
C GLN A 302 17.52 12.31 -25.29
N GLU A 303 18.86 12.34 -25.45
CA GLU A 303 19.66 11.12 -25.59
C GLU A 303 19.53 10.17 -24.41
N LEU A 304 19.48 10.69 -23.17
CA LEU A 304 19.31 9.87 -21.97
C LEU A 304 17.94 9.17 -21.96
N ILE A 305 16.88 9.87 -22.38
CA ILE A 305 15.53 9.30 -22.48
C ILE A 305 15.44 8.30 -23.65
N ASP A 306 16.04 8.60 -24.80
CA ASP A 306 16.08 7.68 -25.93
C ASP A 306 16.83 6.39 -25.56
N ASP A 307 18.02 6.49 -24.95
CA ASP A 307 18.82 5.32 -24.54
C ASP A 307 18.10 4.48 -23.48
N PHE A 308 17.40 5.13 -22.55
CA PHE A 308 16.53 4.47 -21.58
C PHE A 308 15.38 3.72 -22.26
N VAL A 309 14.65 4.37 -23.18
CA VAL A 309 13.53 3.75 -23.92
C VAL A 309 14.01 2.61 -24.82
N VAL A 310 15.21 2.69 -25.40
CA VAL A 310 15.82 1.56 -26.13
C VAL A 310 15.90 0.33 -25.23
N LYS A 311 16.30 0.48 -23.96
CA LYS A 311 16.35 -0.63 -23.00
C LYS A 311 14.98 -1.20 -22.66
N LEU A 312 13.96 -0.34 -22.53
CA LEU A 312 12.58 -0.77 -22.27
C LEU A 312 12.00 -1.56 -23.46
N ARG A 313 12.31 -1.14 -24.69
CA ARG A 313 11.84 -1.79 -25.95
C ARG A 313 12.34 -3.23 -26.14
N ILE A 314 13.42 -3.61 -25.47
CA ILE A 314 14.10 -4.89 -25.68
C ILE A 314 13.97 -5.84 -24.49
N VAL A 315 13.07 -5.53 -23.54
CA VAL A 315 12.66 -6.50 -22.51
C VAL A 315 11.94 -7.67 -23.20
N ARG A 316 12.33 -8.90 -22.86
CA ARG A 316 11.78 -10.14 -23.42
C ARG A 316 11.64 -11.21 -22.33
N PHE A 317 10.68 -12.11 -22.50
CA PHE A 317 10.50 -13.28 -21.64
C PHE A 317 10.30 -14.53 -22.47
N LEU A 318 10.85 -15.67 -22.07
CA LEU A 318 10.51 -16.94 -22.72
C LEU A 318 9.04 -17.26 -22.43
N ARG A 319 8.25 -17.45 -23.49
CA ARG A 319 6.83 -17.81 -23.45
C ARG A 319 6.58 -19.07 -24.26
N THR A 320 5.39 -19.66 -24.12
CA THR A 320 4.96 -20.77 -24.97
C THR A 320 4.05 -20.24 -26.08
N PRO A 321 3.90 -20.96 -27.21
CA PRO A 321 2.96 -20.56 -28.26
C PRO A 321 1.52 -20.35 -27.77
N GLU A 322 1.07 -21.08 -26.74
CA GLU A 322 -0.26 -20.89 -26.15
C GLU A 322 -0.39 -19.57 -25.39
N TYR A 323 0.69 -19.13 -24.72
CA TYR A 323 0.74 -17.81 -24.10
C TYR A 323 0.68 -16.72 -25.17
N ASP A 324 1.45 -16.84 -26.25
CA ASP A 324 1.46 -15.88 -27.36
C ASP A 324 0.10 -15.82 -28.06
N ALA A 325 -0.66 -16.91 -28.11
CA ALA A 325 -2.02 -16.90 -28.63
C ALA A 325 -3.01 -16.14 -27.71
N LEU A 326 -2.80 -16.15 -26.40
CA LEU A 326 -3.61 -15.40 -25.43
C LEU A 326 -3.21 -13.92 -25.34
N PHE A 327 -1.92 -13.65 -25.52
CA PHE A 327 -1.27 -12.36 -25.39
C PHE A 327 -0.36 -12.12 -26.61
N SER A 328 -0.99 -11.79 -27.74
CA SER A 328 -0.30 -11.68 -29.02
C SER A 328 0.66 -10.49 -29.07
N GLY A 329 1.75 -10.66 -29.83
CA GLY A 329 2.73 -9.60 -30.09
C GLY A 329 3.91 -9.57 -29.11
N ASP A 330 4.15 -10.65 -28.36
CA ASP A 330 5.20 -10.74 -27.35
C ASP A 330 5.17 -9.58 -26.32
N PRO A 331 4.00 -9.23 -25.77
CA PRO A 331 3.84 -8.06 -24.92
C PRO A 331 4.49 -8.27 -23.55
N THR A 332 5.07 -7.20 -23.03
CA THR A 332 5.67 -7.15 -21.68
C THR A 332 4.97 -6.12 -20.79
N TRP A 333 4.17 -5.24 -21.39
CA TRP A 333 3.49 -4.09 -20.81
C TRP A 333 4.41 -3.30 -19.90
N VAL A 334 5.51 -2.79 -20.48
CA VAL A 334 6.38 -1.81 -19.83
C VAL A 334 5.67 -0.45 -19.84
N THR A 335 4.59 -0.37 -19.05
CA THR A 335 3.69 0.78 -19.05
C THR A 335 4.30 1.95 -18.29
N GLU A 336 4.39 3.09 -18.96
CA GLU A 336 4.79 4.39 -18.38
C GLU A 336 3.59 5.33 -18.39
N SER A 337 3.24 5.85 -17.22
CA SER A 337 2.14 6.80 -17.03
C SER A 337 2.65 8.23 -17.12
N ILE A 338 2.14 9.01 -18.07
CA ILE A 338 2.66 10.34 -18.42
C ILE A 338 1.61 11.42 -18.12
N GLY A 339 2.06 12.58 -17.60
CA GLY A 339 1.19 13.75 -17.43
C GLY A 339 0.27 13.63 -16.23
N GLY A 340 -1.03 13.94 -16.39
CA GLY A 340 -2.02 14.03 -15.31
C GLY A 340 -2.03 15.37 -14.59
N VAL A 341 -2.82 15.47 -13.52
CA VAL A 341 -2.97 16.68 -12.70
C VAL A 341 -2.70 16.37 -11.22
N GLY A 342 -2.01 17.27 -10.53
CA GLY A 342 -1.77 17.21 -9.09
C GLY A 342 -3.05 17.38 -8.27
N ALA A 343 -3.03 16.89 -7.03
CA ALA A 343 -4.11 17.17 -6.07
C ALA A 343 -4.23 18.68 -5.76
N ASP A 344 -3.16 19.43 -5.95
CA ASP A 344 -3.11 20.89 -5.85
C ASP A 344 -3.64 21.62 -7.09
N GLY A 345 -4.03 20.88 -8.14
CA GLY A 345 -4.59 21.41 -9.38
C GLY A 345 -3.58 21.78 -10.46
N ARG A 346 -2.26 21.77 -10.18
CA ARG A 346 -1.23 22.03 -11.20
C ARG A 346 -1.12 20.83 -12.15
N PRO A 347 -0.85 21.03 -13.45
CA PRO A 347 -0.55 19.91 -14.34
C PRO A 347 0.75 19.23 -13.87
N LEU A 348 0.81 17.91 -13.99
CA LEU A 348 2.02 17.10 -13.78
C LEU A 348 2.78 16.85 -15.08
N VAL A 349 2.37 17.53 -16.16
CA VAL A 349 3.07 17.59 -17.44
C VAL A 349 4.37 18.37 -17.27
N THR A 350 5.44 17.81 -17.82
CA THR A 350 6.80 18.38 -17.80
C THR A 350 7.43 18.29 -19.18
N ARG A 351 8.62 18.88 -19.37
CA ARG A 351 9.39 18.71 -20.62
C ARG A 351 9.65 17.23 -20.91
N THR A 352 10.01 16.45 -19.90
CA THR A 352 10.23 15.00 -20.07
C THR A 352 8.97 14.24 -20.49
N SER A 353 7.76 14.76 -20.19
CA SER A 353 6.52 14.19 -20.75
C SER A 353 6.51 14.20 -22.29
N PHE A 354 6.99 15.30 -22.89
CA PHE A 354 7.17 15.40 -24.34
C PHE A 354 8.36 14.55 -24.82
N ARG A 355 9.49 14.53 -24.09
CA ARG A 355 10.66 13.71 -24.47
C ARG A 355 10.36 12.21 -24.59
N PHE A 356 9.50 11.68 -23.71
CA PHE A 356 9.04 10.29 -23.78
C PHE A 356 8.22 10.03 -25.06
N LEU A 357 7.26 10.91 -25.37
CA LEU A 357 6.47 10.80 -26.60
C LEU A 357 7.33 10.98 -27.86
N GLN A 358 8.34 11.87 -27.80
CA GLN A 358 9.29 12.12 -28.88
C GLN A 358 10.09 10.87 -29.27
N THR A 359 10.26 9.91 -28.36
CA THR A 359 10.93 8.64 -28.68
C THR A 359 10.22 7.83 -29.77
N LEU A 360 8.91 8.05 -29.97
CA LEU A 360 8.15 7.43 -31.07
C LEU A 360 8.48 8.02 -32.44
N TYR A 361 9.09 9.23 -32.49
CA TYR A 361 9.67 9.78 -33.70
C TYR A 361 11.16 9.43 -33.81
N ASN A 362 11.93 9.63 -32.74
CA ASN A 362 13.39 9.44 -32.73
C ASN A 362 13.80 7.99 -32.98
N LEU A 363 13.09 7.03 -32.37
CA LEU A 363 13.36 5.59 -32.48
C LEU A 363 12.32 4.87 -33.35
N GLY A 364 11.36 5.62 -33.91
CA GLY A 364 10.21 5.10 -34.64
C GLY A 364 9.10 4.50 -33.74
N PRO A 365 7.91 4.25 -34.31
CA PRO A 365 6.78 3.71 -33.57
C PRO A 365 7.06 2.33 -32.99
N ALA A 366 6.64 2.10 -31.74
CA ALA A 366 6.77 0.81 -31.07
C ALA A 366 5.62 0.61 -30.07
N PRO A 367 5.17 -0.64 -29.84
CA PRO A 367 4.16 -0.95 -28.83
C PRO A 367 4.71 -0.86 -27.39
N GLU A 368 6.02 -0.98 -27.23
CA GLU A 368 6.72 -0.88 -25.95
C GLU A 368 7.71 0.29 -25.98
N PRO A 369 7.97 0.97 -24.85
CA PRO A 369 7.13 0.95 -23.65
C PRO A 369 5.69 1.39 -23.97
N ASN A 370 4.72 0.81 -23.28
CA ASN A 370 3.31 1.20 -23.43
C ASN A 370 3.10 2.61 -22.84
N LEU A 371 3.17 3.65 -23.66
CA LEU A 371 3.05 5.05 -23.22
C LEU A 371 1.58 5.40 -22.98
N THR A 372 1.22 5.62 -21.71
CA THR A 372 -0.15 5.90 -21.29
C THR A 372 -0.28 7.31 -20.74
N VAL A 373 -0.98 8.18 -21.47
CA VAL A 373 -1.25 9.55 -21.06
C VAL A 373 -2.42 9.58 -20.07
N LEU A 374 -2.17 10.10 -18.87
CA LEU A 374 -3.20 10.36 -17.87
C LEU A 374 -3.96 11.64 -18.26
N TRP A 375 -5.06 11.46 -18.97
CA TRP A 375 -5.81 12.53 -19.62
C TRP A 375 -6.74 13.28 -18.67
N SER A 376 -6.69 14.61 -18.72
CA SER A 376 -7.66 15.52 -18.11
C SER A 376 -7.93 16.69 -19.07
N PRO A 377 -9.16 17.25 -19.12
CA PRO A 377 -9.43 18.49 -19.86
C PRO A 377 -8.56 19.66 -19.40
N ARG A 378 -8.05 19.62 -18.16
CA ARG A 378 -7.16 20.63 -17.56
C ARG A 378 -5.69 20.50 -17.95
N LEU A 379 -5.33 19.53 -18.79
CA LEU A 379 -3.98 19.45 -19.33
C LEU A 379 -3.69 20.66 -20.25
N PRO A 380 -2.42 21.13 -20.32
CA PRO A 380 -2.02 22.21 -21.20
C PRO A 380 -2.36 21.91 -22.67
N ASP A 381 -2.81 22.92 -23.42
CA ASP A 381 -3.24 22.76 -24.82
C ASP A 381 -2.10 22.23 -25.70
N GLY A 382 -0.89 22.78 -25.57
CA GLY A 382 0.28 22.31 -26.34
C GLY A 382 0.61 20.83 -26.11
N PHE A 383 0.38 20.31 -24.89
CA PHE A 383 0.57 18.88 -24.62
C PHE A 383 -0.55 18.03 -25.21
N LYS A 384 -1.82 18.46 -25.09
CA LYS A 384 -2.96 17.76 -25.70
C LYS A 384 -2.82 17.66 -27.22
N GLU A 385 -2.44 18.75 -27.88
CA GLU A 385 -2.20 18.80 -29.31
C GLU A 385 -1.04 17.88 -29.72
N PHE A 386 0.07 17.90 -28.97
CA PHE A 386 1.21 17.02 -29.25
C PHE A 386 0.87 15.53 -29.06
N CYS A 387 0.15 15.18 -27.99
CA CYS A 387 -0.35 13.82 -27.80
C CYS A 387 -1.22 13.37 -28.98
N ALA A 388 -2.16 14.22 -29.41
CA ALA A 388 -3.02 13.93 -30.56
C ALA A 388 -2.20 13.75 -31.85
N GLN A 389 -1.22 14.61 -32.09
CA GLN A 389 -0.31 14.50 -33.25
C GLN A 389 0.47 13.19 -33.24
N VAL A 390 1.08 12.82 -32.10
CA VAL A 390 1.82 11.56 -31.95
C VAL A 390 0.89 10.37 -32.16
N SER A 391 -0.35 10.40 -31.67
CA SER A 391 -1.34 9.36 -31.92
C SER A 391 -1.71 9.24 -33.40
N ILE A 392 -1.90 10.36 -34.11
CA ILE A 392 -2.18 10.37 -35.55
C ILE A 392 -1.02 9.73 -36.32
N ASP A 393 0.22 10.10 -35.99
CA ASP A 393 1.39 9.67 -36.74
C ASP A 393 1.82 8.23 -36.45
N THR A 394 1.56 7.73 -35.23
CA THR A 394 2.20 6.50 -34.74
C THR A 394 1.22 5.42 -34.27
N SER A 395 -0.02 5.81 -33.89
CA SER A 395 -1.01 4.91 -33.27
C SER A 395 -0.47 4.14 -32.04
N ALA A 396 0.53 4.68 -31.35
CA ALA A 396 1.28 3.98 -30.29
C ALA A 396 1.12 4.63 -28.89
N VAL A 397 0.06 5.40 -28.68
CA VAL A 397 -0.22 6.08 -27.40
C VAL A 397 -1.57 5.65 -26.85
N GLN A 398 -1.60 5.29 -25.58
CA GLN A 398 -2.82 5.00 -24.83
C GLN A 398 -3.26 6.21 -24.00
N TYR A 399 -4.55 6.33 -23.73
CA TYR A 399 -5.13 7.37 -22.88
C TYR A 399 -5.99 6.77 -21.78
N GLU A 400 -5.85 7.27 -20.56
CA GLU A 400 -6.66 6.89 -19.41
C GLU A 400 -7.17 8.13 -18.68
N SER A 401 -8.38 8.09 -18.14
CA SER A 401 -9.00 9.28 -17.52
C SER A 401 -8.44 9.57 -16.13
N ASP A 402 -7.56 10.57 -16.03
CA ASP A 402 -7.00 11.01 -14.74
C ASP A 402 -8.08 11.53 -13.79
N ASP A 403 -9.10 12.20 -14.30
CA ASP A 403 -10.19 12.75 -13.46
C ASP A 403 -11.05 11.65 -12.80
N LEU A 404 -11.13 10.46 -13.40
CA LEU A 404 -11.80 9.30 -12.79
C LEU A 404 -10.91 8.52 -11.82
N MET A 405 -9.60 8.48 -12.08
CA MET A 405 -8.64 7.67 -11.31
C MET A 405 -8.07 8.42 -10.12
N ARG A 406 -7.64 9.67 -10.29
CA ARG A 406 -6.97 10.49 -9.28
C ARG A 406 -7.72 10.58 -7.95
N PRO A 407 -9.07 10.70 -7.89
CA PRO A 407 -9.80 10.69 -6.62
C PRO A 407 -9.67 9.37 -5.83
N ARG A 408 -9.30 8.26 -6.47
CA ARG A 408 -9.22 6.92 -5.86
C ARG A 408 -7.78 6.52 -5.51
N THR A 409 -6.83 6.88 -6.35
CA THR A 409 -5.42 6.42 -6.23
C THR A 409 -4.44 7.56 -5.95
N GLY A 410 -4.91 8.82 -5.92
CA GLY A 410 -4.10 10.00 -5.68
C GLY A 410 -3.43 10.54 -6.96
N ASP A 411 -2.58 11.54 -6.79
CA ASP A 411 -1.88 12.21 -7.89
C ASP A 411 -0.54 11.56 -8.26
N ASP A 412 -0.08 10.54 -7.52
CA ASP A 412 1.04 9.65 -7.87
C ASP A 412 0.53 8.25 -8.28
N THR A 413 -0.43 8.27 -9.20
CA THR A 413 -1.05 7.08 -9.80
C THR A 413 -0.23 6.59 -11.00
N ALA A 414 -0.10 5.27 -11.14
CA ALA A 414 0.37 4.63 -12.38
C ALA A 414 -0.58 3.51 -12.83
N ILE A 415 -0.47 3.15 -14.10
CA ILE A 415 -1.23 2.08 -14.74
C ILE A 415 -0.39 0.80 -14.83
N ALA A 416 -0.88 -0.30 -14.26
CA ALA A 416 -0.30 -1.62 -14.52
C ALA A 416 -0.99 -2.31 -15.69
N CYS A 417 -0.18 -2.92 -16.55
CA CYS A 417 -0.62 -3.57 -17.79
C CYS A 417 -1.32 -2.55 -18.68
N CYS A 418 -2.61 -2.77 -18.96
CA CYS A 418 -3.39 -1.90 -19.83
C CYS A 418 -4.09 -0.78 -19.05
N VAL A 419 -4.98 -1.10 -18.11
CA VAL A 419 -5.98 -0.12 -17.62
C VAL A 419 -6.17 -0.09 -16.09
N SER A 420 -5.32 -0.79 -15.33
CA SER A 420 -5.50 -0.90 -13.88
C SER A 420 -4.64 0.08 -13.12
N ALA A 421 -5.27 1.16 -12.68
CA ALA A 421 -4.66 2.18 -11.83
C ALA A 421 -4.26 1.63 -10.46
N MET A 422 -3.12 2.09 -9.96
CA MET A 422 -2.69 1.92 -8.58
C MET A 422 -1.89 3.13 -8.10
N ALA A 423 -1.95 3.39 -6.79
CA ALA A 423 -1.01 4.30 -6.15
C ALA A 423 0.40 3.67 -6.14
N VAL A 424 1.37 4.35 -6.76
CA VAL A 424 2.75 3.81 -6.92
C VAL A 424 3.37 3.57 -5.56
N GLY A 425 3.94 2.38 -5.36
CA GLY A 425 4.59 2.00 -4.10
C GLY A 425 3.65 1.96 -2.88
N LYS A 426 2.34 1.90 -3.10
CA LYS A 426 1.35 1.82 -2.02
C LYS A 426 0.28 0.76 -2.29
N GLN A 427 0.18 0.26 -3.50
CA GLN A 427 -0.82 -0.74 -3.91
C GLN A 427 -0.19 -1.73 -4.88
N MET A 428 -0.82 -2.90 -4.99
CA MET A 428 -0.61 -3.88 -6.03
C MET A 428 -1.92 -4.61 -6.32
N GLN A 429 -2.00 -5.35 -7.42
CA GLN A 429 -3.15 -6.22 -7.67
C GLN A 429 -2.74 -7.69 -7.80
N PHE A 430 -3.61 -8.54 -7.26
CA PHE A 430 -3.62 -9.95 -7.57
C PHE A 430 -4.30 -10.18 -8.92
N PHE A 431 -3.48 -10.48 -9.93
CA PHE A 431 -3.91 -10.63 -11.31
C PHE A 431 -4.79 -11.87 -11.52
N GLY A 432 -6.00 -11.67 -12.03
CA GLY A 432 -6.96 -12.76 -12.24
C GLY A 432 -7.09 -13.31 -13.66
N ALA A 433 -6.49 -12.68 -14.68
CA ALA A 433 -6.86 -12.91 -16.08
C ALA A 433 -8.37 -12.66 -16.33
N ARG A 434 -9.14 -13.65 -16.83
CA ARG A 434 -10.53 -13.45 -17.24
C ARG A 434 -11.39 -14.72 -17.17
N VAL A 435 -12.71 -14.49 -17.14
CA VAL A 435 -13.75 -15.52 -17.30
C VAL A 435 -14.53 -15.28 -18.61
N ASN A 436 -15.10 -16.34 -19.16
CA ASN A 436 -15.88 -16.29 -20.40
C ASN A 436 -17.39 -16.29 -20.10
N LEU A 437 -17.97 -15.09 -20.02
CA LEU A 437 -19.39 -14.90 -19.73
C LEU A 437 -20.31 -15.43 -20.84
N ALA A 438 -19.88 -15.39 -22.10
CA ALA A 438 -20.66 -15.96 -23.20
C ALA A 438 -20.79 -17.48 -23.06
N LYS A 439 -19.71 -18.15 -22.65
CA LYS A 439 -19.74 -19.59 -22.38
C LYS A 439 -20.58 -19.94 -21.15
N ALA A 440 -20.53 -19.11 -20.11
CA ALA A 440 -21.40 -19.25 -18.94
C ALA A 440 -22.90 -19.14 -19.31
N LEU A 441 -23.25 -18.27 -20.27
CA LEU A 441 -24.61 -18.20 -20.81
C LEU A 441 -25.02 -19.49 -21.53
N LEU A 442 -24.14 -20.07 -22.36
CA LEU A 442 -24.40 -21.36 -23.00
C LEU A 442 -24.55 -22.49 -21.97
N TYR A 443 -23.78 -22.46 -20.88
CA TYR A 443 -23.91 -23.42 -19.80
C TYR A 443 -25.27 -23.29 -19.12
N ALA A 444 -25.78 -22.06 -18.93
CA ALA A 444 -27.12 -21.84 -18.39
C ALA A 444 -28.20 -22.48 -19.28
N VAL A 445 -28.10 -22.32 -20.60
CA VAL A 445 -29.02 -22.94 -21.57
C VAL A 445 -28.92 -24.47 -21.52
N ASN A 446 -27.70 -25.01 -21.44
CA ASN A 446 -27.40 -26.44 -21.56
C ASN A 446 -27.41 -27.21 -20.23
N GLY A 447 -27.94 -26.64 -19.14
CA GLY A 447 -28.00 -27.31 -17.85
C GLY A 447 -26.62 -27.60 -17.23
N GLY A 448 -25.66 -26.72 -17.48
CA GLY A 448 -24.28 -26.77 -17.00
C GLY A 448 -23.31 -27.57 -17.88
N ARG A 449 -23.76 -28.04 -19.05
CA ARG A 449 -22.94 -28.82 -19.99
C ARG A 449 -22.24 -27.94 -21.01
N ASP A 450 -21.03 -28.38 -21.36
CA ASP A 450 -20.21 -27.76 -22.38
C ASP A 450 -20.76 -28.01 -23.78
N GLU A 451 -20.92 -26.96 -24.58
CA GLU A 451 -21.53 -27.00 -25.91
C GLU A 451 -20.68 -27.78 -26.94
N MET A 452 -19.36 -27.87 -26.71
CA MET A 452 -18.45 -28.52 -27.66
C MET A 452 -18.20 -29.98 -27.31
N THR A 453 -18.07 -30.30 -26.02
CA THR A 453 -17.67 -31.63 -25.54
C THR A 453 -18.84 -32.43 -24.96
N GLY A 454 -19.93 -31.77 -24.54
CA GLY A 454 -21.04 -32.37 -23.82
C GLY A 454 -20.73 -32.75 -22.36
N GLU A 455 -19.49 -32.52 -21.89
CA GLU A 455 -19.07 -32.77 -20.51
C GLU A 455 -19.87 -31.88 -19.54
N GLN A 456 -20.21 -32.42 -18.36
CA GLN A 456 -20.83 -31.63 -17.28
C GLN A 456 -19.72 -30.84 -16.58
N VAL A 457 -19.70 -29.51 -16.72
CA VAL A 457 -18.64 -28.64 -16.17
C VAL A 457 -19.18 -27.80 -15.02
N ALA A 458 -20.30 -27.10 -15.24
CA ALA A 458 -21.00 -26.37 -14.20
C ALA A 458 -22.02 -27.29 -13.48
N PRO A 459 -22.61 -26.86 -12.34
CA PRO A 459 -23.61 -27.63 -11.62
C PRO A 459 -24.75 -28.06 -12.53
N SER A 460 -25.22 -29.31 -12.36
CA SER A 460 -26.29 -29.84 -13.17
C SER A 460 -27.61 -29.15 -12.85
N ALA A 461 -28.27 -28.65 -13.88
CA ALA A 461 -29.59 -28.05 -13.82
C ALA A 461 -30.43 -28.55 -15.01
N PRO A 462 -31.77 -28.45 -14.96
CA PRO A 462 -32.61 -28.70 -16.13
C PRO A 462 -32.19 -27.78 -17.28
N PRO A 463 -31.93 -28.30 -18.49
CA PRO A 463 -31.67 -27.46 -19.66
C PRO A 463 -32.95 -26.73 -20.08
N LEU A 464 -32.79 -25.60 -20.76
CA LEU A 464 -33.93 -24.86 -21.33
C LEU A 464 -34.33 -25.54 -22.64
N THR A 465 -35.53 -26.13 -22.68
CA THR A 465 -36.00 -26.96 -23.80
C THR A 465 -37.13 -26.33 -24.64
N GLY A 466 -37.48 -25.08 -24.37
CA GLY A 466 -38.49 -24.36 -25.16
C GLY A 466 -38.06 -24.17 -26.62
N GLU A 467 -39.04 -24.04 -27.54
CA GLU A 467 -38.75 -23.67 -28.94
C GLU A 467 -38.09 -22.29 -29.03
N TYR A 468 -38.44 -21.40 -28.10
CA TYR A 468 -37.82 -20.09 -27.89
C TYR A 468 -37.32 -19.98 -26.44
N LEU A 469 -36.21 -19.26 -26.24
CA LEU A 469 -35.73 -18.95 -24.89
C LEU A 469 -36.62 -17.88 -24.26
N ASP A 470 -37.23 -18.21 -23.12
CA ASP A 470 -37.86 -17.21 -22.26
C ASP A 470 -36.79 -16.42 -21.51
N TYR A 471 -36.94 -15.09 -21.47
CA TYR A 471 -35.93 -14.21 -20.88
C TYR A 471 -35.79 -14.39 -19.37
N GLU A 472 -36.91 -14.55 -18.65
CA GLU A 472 -36.90 -14.68 -17.19
C GLU A 472 -36.29 -16.03 -16.78
N GLU A 473 -36.66 -17.11 -17.49
CA GLU A 473 -36.05 -18.43 -17.28
C GLU A 473 -34.55 -18.42 -17.58
N LEU A 474 -34.14 -17.77 -18.67
CA LEU A 474 -32.74 -17.67 -19.06
C LEU A 474 -31.90 -16.89 -18.05
N ILE A 475 -32.38 -15.73 -17.61
CA ILE A 475 -31.64 -14.90 -16.64
C ILE A 475 -31.56 -15.59 -15.28
N ALA A 476 -32.61 -16.26 -14.83
CA ALA A 476 -32.57 -17.04 -13.60
C ALA A 476 -31.55 -18.20 -13.67
N ALA A 477 -31.52 -18.94 -14.78
CA ALA A 477 -30.53 -19.99 -15.00
C ALA A 477 -29.10 -19.41 -15.11
N TYR A 478 -28.95 -18.26 -15.77
CA TYR A 478 -27.66 -17.61 -15.96
C TYR A 478 -27.09 -17.08 -14.65
N ASP A 479 -27.90 -16.45 -13.81
CA ASP A 479 -27.51 -15.98 -12.47
C ASP A 479 -26.96 -17.14 -11.61
N HIS A 480 -27.62 -18.31 -11.64
CA HIS A 480 -27.13 -19.50 -10.94
C HIS A 480 -25.77 -19.99 -11.45
N VAL A 481 -25.53 -19.94 -12.76
CA VAL A 481 -24.21 -20.28 -13.34
C VAL A 481 -23.16 -19.24 -12.97
N LEU A 482 -23.53 -17.95 -12.90
CA LEU A 482 -22.62 -16.88 -12.50
C LEU A 482 -22.19 -17.02 -11.03
N ASP A 483 -23.10 -17.40 -10.13
CA ASP A 483 -22.77 -17.72 -8.73
C ASP A 483 -21.71 -18.82 -8.62
N TRP A 484 -21.89 -19.89 -9.40
CA TRP A 484 -20.90 -20.97 -9.49
C TRP A 484 -19.57 -20.48 -10.06
N LEU A 485 -19.61 -19.72 -11.15
CA LEU A 485 -18.42 -19.23 -11.84
C LEU A 485 -17.62 -18.29 -10.96
N ALA A 486 -18.28 -17.35 -10.26
CA ALA A 486 -17.64 -16.43 -9.34
C ALA A 486 -16.94 -17.18 -8.20
N ARG A 487 -17.62 -18.14 -7.56
CA ARG A 487 -17.03 -18.98 -6.50
C ARG A 487 -15.83 -19.77 -7.01
N THR A 488 -15.96 -20.44 -8.14
CA THR A 488 -14.89 -21.28 -8.73
C THR A 488 -13.68 -20.43 -9.10
N TYR A 489 -13.92 -19.27 -9.70
CA TYR A 489 -12.88 -18.33 -10.11
C TYR A 489 -12.13 -17.76 -8.91
N VAL A 490 -12.84 -17.23 -7.90
CA VAL A 490 -12.20 -16.68 -6.70
C VAL A 490 -11.41 -17.75 -5.94
N ASN A 491 -11.93 -18.96 -5.82
CA ASN A 491 -11.20 -20.05 -5.17
C ASN A 491 -9.94 -20.44 -5.97
N ALA A 492 -9.98 -20.42 -7.30
CA ALA A 492 -8.78 -20.64 -8.12
C ALA A 492 -7.73 -19.53 -7.89
N LEU A 493 -8.15 -18.27 -7.85
CA LEU A 493 -7.26 -17.13 -7.56
C LEU A 493 -6.65 -17.19 -6.16
N ASN A 494 -7.42 -17.58 -5.15
CA ASN A 494 -6.92 -17.78 -3.79
C ASN A 494 -5.77 -18.80 -3.75
N VAL A 495 -5.94 -19.93 -4.45
CA VAL A 495 -4.87 -20.94 -4.60
C VAL A 495 -3.67 -20.36 -5.33
N ILE A 496 -3.89 -19.70 -6.47
CA ILE A 496 -2.82 -19.11 -7.28
C ILE A 496 -1.98 -18.13 -6.46
N HIS A 497 -2.60 -17.14 -5.83
CA HIS A 497 -1.85 -16.08 -5.18
C HIS A 497 -1.16 -16.55 -3.90
N TYR A 498 -1.77 -17.49 -3.16
CA TYR A 498 -1.11 -18.15 -2.05
C TYR A 498 0.16 -18.89 -2.50
N MET A 499 0.09 -19.66 -3.59
CA MET A 499 1.24 -20.40 -4.11
C MET A 499 2.29 -19.47 -4.73
N HIS A 500 1.87 -18.35 -5.33
CA HIS A 500 2.77 -17.37 -5.91
C HIS A 500 3.56 -16.63 -4.83
N ASP A 501 2.92 -16.21 -3.73
CA ASP A 501 3.62 -15.61 -2.58
C ASP A 501 4.61 -16.62 -1.96
N LYS A 502 4.25 -17.90 -1.92
CA LYS A 502 5.12 -18.94 -1.35
C LYS A 502 6.31 -19.31 -2.24
N TYR A 503 6.13 -19.40 -3.55
CA TYR A 503 7.10 -20.02 -4.45
C TYR A 503 7.73 -19.04 -5.47
N ALA A 504 7.16 -17.86 -5.67
CA ALA A 504 7.63 -16.88 -6.65
C ALA A 504 7.40 -15.43 -6.16
N TYR A 505 7.65 -15.15 -4.89
CA TYR A 505 7.50 -13.81 -4.33
C TYR A 505 8.40 -12.77 -5.03
N GLU A 506 7.82 -11.64 -5.44
CA GLU A 506 8.49 -10.57 -6.19
C GLU A 506 9.27 -9.64 -5.26
N ARG A 507 10.41 -10.12 -4.78
CA ARG A 507 11.17 -9.48 -3.68
C ARG A 507 11.46 -8.01 -3.93
N LEU A 508 11.99 -7.64 -5.10
CA LEU A 508 12.39 -6.26 -5.38
C LEU A 508 11.19 -5.33 -5.66
N PRO A 509 10.20 -5.68 -6.53
CA PRO A 509 9.00 -4.86 -6.70
C PRO A 509 8.23 -4.62 -5.38
N ARG A 510 8.31 -5.57 -4.44
CA ARG A 510 7.69 -5.48 -3.10
C ARG A 510 8.42 -4.56 -2.12
N VAL A 511 9.71 -4.26 -2.32
CA VAL A 511 10.46 -3.27 -1.50
C VAL A 511 9.70 -1.94 -1.44
N ALA A 512 9.01 -1.61 -2.53
CA ALA A 512 8.40 -0.32 -2.73
C ALA A 512 6.93 -0.26 -2.36
N VAL A 513 6.20 -1.38 -2.25
CA VAL A 513 4.83 -1.36 -1.75
C VAL A 513 4.96 -1.18 -0.24
N ASN A 514 4.75 0.04 0.25
CA ASN A 514 4.50 0.23 1.67
C ASN A 514 3.41 -0.78 2.02
N ALA A 515 3.58 -1.55 3.09
CA ALA A 515 2.47 -2.25 3.68
C ALA A 515 1.41 -1.17 4.02
N THR A 516 0.50 -0.92 3.07
CA THR A 516 -0.74 -0.18 3.27
C THR A 516 -1.78 -1.10 3.88
N ALA A 517 -1.32 -2.13 4.59
CA ALA A 517 -1.75 -2.28 5.95
C ALA A 517 -0.47 -2.27 6.81
N ALA A 518 -0.25 -1.21 7.59
CA ALA A 518 0.19 -1.49 8.96
C ALA A 518 -0.74 -2.63 9.42
N PRO A 519 -0.20 -3.79 9.86
CA PRO A 519 -0.97 -5.02 10.03
C PRO A 519 -2.33 -4.65 10.58
N THR A 520 -3.41 -4.93 9.82
CA THR A 520 -4.73 -4.32 10.02
C THR A 520 -5.01 -4.28 11.51
N VAL A 521 -4.85 -3.11 12.12
CA VAL A 521 -4.86 -3.06 13.58
C VAL A 521 -6.30 -3.33 13.98
N THR A 522 -6.55 -4.48 14.59
CA THR A 522 -7.87 -4.87 15.04
C THR A 522 -8.01 -4.66 16.53
N GLY A 523 -9.22 -4.34 16.95
CA GLY A 523 -9.61 -4.23 18.35
C GLY A 523 -10.96 -4.89 18.57
N ARG A 524 -11.31 -5.09 19.85
CA ARG A 524 -12.61 -5.57 20.29
C ARG A 524 -13.51 -4.38 20.55
N VAL A 525 -14.42 -4.11 19.63
CA VAL A 525 -15.40 -3.02 19.70
C VAL A 525 -16.73 -3.60 20.18
N HIS A 526 -17.31 -2.99 21.21
CA HIS A 526 -18.63 -3.35 21.72
C HIS A 526 -19.73 -2.68 20.90
N SER A 527 -19.66 -1.36 20.77
CA SER A 527 -20.67 -0.53 20.11
C SER A 527 -20.12 0.87 19.80
N TRP A 528 -20.92 1.70 19.14
CA TRP A 528 -20.68 3.13 18.99
C TRP A 528 -22.00 3.90 19.04
N ASP A 529 -21.94 5.17 19.43
CA ASP A 529 -23.11 6.06 19.48
C ASP A 529 -22.71 7.53 19.23
N LEU A 530 -23.69 8.39 18.99
CA LEU A 530 -23.51 9.85 18.92
C LEU A 530 -23.97 10.49 20.23
N SER A 531 -23.03 11.12 20.94
CA SER A 531 -23.30 11.79 22.22
C SER A 531 -23.20 13.30 22.08
N THR A 532 -24.13 14.04 22.69
CA THR A 532 -24.15 15.52 22.68
C THR A 532 -23.79 16.14 24.03
N GLY A 533 -23.34 15.34 25.00
CA GLY A 533 -23.27 15.74 26.40
C GLY A 533 -21.91 15.53 27.07
N VAL A 534 -21.72 14.35 27.67
CA VAL A 534 -20.75 14.13 28.76
C VAL A 534 -19.41 13.53 28.30
N ASP A 535 -19.22 13.28 27.02
CA ASP A 535 -18.07 12.53 26.48
C ASP A 535 -17.00 13.44 25.85
N GLY A 536 -17.06 14.74 26.13
CA GLY A 536 -16.12 15.76 25.65
C GLY A 536 -16.84 16.98 25.08
N PRO A 537 -16.11 17.95 24.50
CA PRO A 537 -16.72 19.15 23.90
C PRO A 537 -17.45 18.80 22.60
N GLY A 538 -18.58 19.49 22.36
CA GLY A 538 -19.41 19.35 21.16
C GLY A 538 -20.10 17.99 21.04
N THR A 539 -20.68 17.71 19.87
CA THR A 539 -21.27 16.39 19.58
C THR A 539 -20.20 15.40 19.16
N ARG A 540 -20.14 14.23 19.78
CA ARG A 540 -19.05 13.28 19.60
C ARG A 540 -19.52 11.93 19.10
N PHE A 541 -18.74 11.35 18.20
CA PHE A 541 -18.80 9.93 17.91
C PHE A 541 -18.07 9.18 19.03
N VAL A 542 -18.82 8.38 19.78
CA VAL A 542 -18.34 7.69 20.96
C VAL A 542 -18.15 6.22 20.63
N LEU A 543 -16.90 5.77 20.57
CA LEU A 543 -16.53 4.39 20.28
C LEU A 543 -16.34 3.61 21.59
N PHE A 544 -17.20 2.63 21.85
CA PHE A 544 -17.13 1.77 23.02
C PHE A 544 -16.30 0.52 22.72
N VAL A 545 -15.11 0.41 23.31
CA VAL A 545 -14.26 -0.79 23.26
C VAL A 545 -14.64 -1.79 24.36
N SER A 546 -14.26 -3.05 24.18
CA SER A 546 -14.46 -4.12 25.16
C SER A 546 -13.21 -4.42 25.98
N GLY A 547 -13.42 -4.98 27.16
CA GLY A 547 -12.40 -5.37 28.13
C GLY A 547 -12.06 -4.27 29.12
N CYS A 548 -12.23 -4.52 30.41
CA CYS A 548 -11.80 -3.62 31.49
C CYS A 548 -11.19 -4.45 32.64
N PRO A 549 -10.01 -4.05 33.20
CA PRO A 549 -9.42 -4.75 34.33
C PRO A 549 -10.09 -4.40 35.68
N LEU A 550 -10.91 -3.35 35.73
CA LEU A 550 -11.58 -2.91 36.95
C LEU A 550 -12.95 -3.60 37.12
N ARG A 551 -13.43 -3.69 38.36
CA ARG A 551 -14.79 -4.15 38.70
C ARG A 551 -15.46 -3.12 39.59
N CYS A 552 -15.61 -1.92 39.03
CA CYS A 552 -16.20 -0.79 39.73
C CYS A 552 -17.61 -1.14 40.24
N LEU A 553 -17.86 -0.94 41.55
CA LEU A 553 -19.16 -1.25 42.15
C LEU A 553 -20.34 -0.48 41.52
N TYR A 554 -20.07 0.67 40.90
CA TYR A 554 -21.02 1.51 40.16
C TYR A 554 -20.85 1.45 38.63
N CYS A 555 -20.16 0.44 38.08
CA CYS A 555 -19.90 0.39 36.63
C CYS A 555 -21.20 0.51 35.82
N ALA A 556 -21.29 1.50 34.92
CA ALA A 556 -22.45 1.71 34.05
C ALA A 556 -22.48 0.78 32.83
N ASN A 557 -21.34 0.15 32.51
CA ASN A 557 -21.15 -0.71 31.33
C ASN A 557 -20.58 -2.09 31.72
N PRO A 558 -21.28 -2.90 32.52
CA PRO A 558 -20.81 -4.25 32.84
C PRO A 558 -20.71 -5.17 31.61
N ASP A 559 -21.45 -4.84 30.54
CA ASP A 559 -21.45 -5.46 29.22
C ASP A 559 -20.13 -5.28 28.45
N THR A 560 -19.26 -4.37 28.86
CA THR A 560 -17.94 -4.18 28.25
C THR A 560 -16.80 -4.82 29.05
N TRP A 561 -17.08 -5.57 30.12
CA TRP A 561 -16.02 -6.07 31.02
C TRP A 561 -15.07 -7.06 30.39
N HIS A 562 -15.53 -7.92 29.48
CA HIS A 562 -14.69 -8.96 28.90
C HIS A 562 -14.40 -8.67 27.43
N MET A 563 -13.15 -8.95 27.02
CA MET A 563 -12.72 -8.79 25.62
C MET A 563 -13.58 -9.59 24.63
N ARG A 564 -14.11 -10.73 25.06
CA ARG A 564 -14.93 -11.64 24.24
C ARG A 564 -16.31 -11.07 23.89
N ASP A 565 -16.78 -10.08 24.65
CA ASP A 565 -18.09 -9.47 24.46
C ASP A 565 -18.06 -8.45 23.30
N GLY A 566 -16.87 -8.09 22.82
CA GLY A 566 -16.66 -7.23 21.66
C GLY A 566 -16.47 -7.99 20.35
N ARG A 567 -16.97 -7.38 19.26
CA ARG A 567 -16.69 -7.80 17.89
C ARG A 567 -15.27 -7.40 17.52
N GLU A 568 -14.52 -8.31 16.89
CA GLU A 568 -13.24 -7.94 16.29
C GLU A 568 -13.49 -7.00 15.10
N THR A 569 -12.89 -5.83 15.14
CA THR A 569 -13.13 -4.75 14.17
C THR A 569 -11.81 -4.06 13.87
N SER A 570 -11.54 -3.85 12.59
CA SER A 570 -10.34 -3.14 12.12
C SER A 570 -10.46 -1.63 12.31
N VAL A 571 -9.31 -0.95 12.39
CA VAL A 571 -9.27 0.53 12.35
C VAL A 571 -9.96 1.06 11.10
N ASP A 572 -9.82 0.41 9.95
CA ASP A 572 -10.46 0.88 8.71
C ASP A 572 -11.99 0.75 8.75
N GLU A 573 -12.53 -0.32 9.34
CA GLU A 573 -13.99 -0.45 9.57
C GLU A 573 -14.49 0.65 10.52
N VAL A 574 -13.76 0.95 11.60
CA VAL A 574 -14.11 2.05 12.51
C VAL A 574 -14.06 3.39 11.81
N MET A 575 -13.00 3.67 11.04
CA MET A 575 -12.87 4.94 10.31
C MET A 575 -13.95 5.09 9.23
N ALA A 576 -14.32 4.01 8.54
CA ALA A 576 -15.43 4.01 7.59
C ALA A 576 -16.77 4.34 8.25
N GLU A 577 -16.98 3.90 9.50
CA GLU A 577 -18.16 4.26 10.27
C GLU A 577 -18.13 5.72 10.73
N ILE A 578 -17.00 6.20 11.24
CA ILE A 578 -16.81 7.60 11.66
C ILE A 578 -17.06 8.57 10.50
N GLU A 579 -16.59 8.23 9.30
CA GLU A 579 -16.72 9.09 8.12
C GLU A 579 -18.19 9.38 7.77
N LYS A 580 -19.12 8.43 8.04
CA LYS A 580 -20.56 8.62 7.82
C LYS A 580 -21.13 9.79 8.63
N TYR A 581 -20.53 10.11 9.79
CA TYR A 581 -20.99 11.14 10.71
C TYR A 581 -20.10 12.37 10.75
N ARG A 582 -18.96 12.36 10.04
CA ARG A 582 -17.93 13.41 10.10
C ARG A 582 -18.49 14.81 9.86
N GLY A 583 -19.30 14.99 8.83
CA GLY A 583 -19.92 16.29 8.52
C GLY A 583 -20.75 16.84 9.68
N PHE A 584 -21.53 15.99 10.33
CA PHE A 584 -22.37 16.37 11.47
C PHE A 584 -21.55 16.67 12.74
N VAL A 585 -20.60 15.79 13.07
CA VAL A 585 -19.71 15.92 14.23
C VAL A 585 -18.86 17.19 14.14
N THR A 586 -18.27 17.47 12.97
CA THR A 586 -17.45 18.67 12.75
C THR A 586 -18.28 19.95 12.81
N THR A 587 -19.48 19.96 12.22
CA THR A 587 -20.38 21.15 12.25
C THR A 587 -20.85 21.46 13.67
N ALA A 588 -21.04 20.44 14.49
CA ALA A 588 -21.40 20.57 15.90
C ALA A 588 -20.21 20.85 16.83
N GLY A 589 -19.01 21.10 16.28
CA GLY A 589 -17.82 21.47 17.05
C GLY A 589 -17.28 20.36 17.96
N GLY A 590 -17.56 19.10 17.64
CA GLY A 590 -17.11 17.96 18.46
C GLY A 590 -16.01 17.13 17.79
N GLY A 591 -16.05 15.82 17.98
CA GLY A 591 -15.02 14.93 17.45
C GLY A 591 -15.25 13.46 17.82
N VAL A 592 -14.17 12.72 18.05
CA VAL A 592 -14.24 11.29 18.42
C VAL A 592 -13.81 11.12 19.86
N THR A 593 -14.49 10.24 20.59
CA THR A 593 -14.10 9.81 21.94
C THR A 593 -14.01 8.29 21.97
N VAL A 594 -12.88 7.74 22.40
CA VAL A 594 -12.73 6.30 22.62
C VAL A 594 -12.92 6.01 24.10
N THR A 595 -13.94 5.20 24.43
CA THR A 595 -14.40 4.88 25.79
C THR A 595 -14.87 3.42 25.87
N GLY A 596 -15.62 3.05 26.91
CA GLY A 596 -16.31 1.77 27.06
C GLY A 596 -15.75 0.93 28.18
N GLY A 597 -15.04 -0.14 27.84
CA GLY A 597 -14.20 -0.88 28.79
C GLY A 597 -13.02 -0.01 29.25
N GLU A 598 -11.79 -0.47 29.05
CA GLU A 598 -10.59 0.33 29.24
C GLU A 598 -9.83 0.42 27.91
N PRO A 599 -9.85 1.57 27.21
CA PRO A 599 -9.16 1.72 25.93
C PRO A 599 -7.67 1.37 26.00
N LEU A 600 -7.01 1.68 27.11
CA LEU A 600 -5.59 1.36 27.31
C LEU A 600 -5.32 -0.14 27.56
N LEU A 601 -6.35 -0.98 27.59
CA LEU A 601 -6.21 -2.43 27.48
C LEU A 601 -5.85 -2.86 26.05
N GLN A 602 -6.21 -2.05 25.05
CA GLN A 602 -5.99 -2.27 23.62
C GLN A 602 -5.21 -1.08 22.99
N PRO A 603 -4.03 -0.71 23.52
CA PRO A 603 -3.38 0.57 23.23
C PRO A 603 -2.97 0.74 21.76
N ALA A 604 -2.59 -0.33 21.07
CA ALA A 604 -2.26 -0.27 19.64
C ALA A 604 -3.48 0.11 18.78
N PHE A 605 -4.64 -0.51 19.06
CA PHE A 605 -5.89 -0.20 18.37
C PHE A 605 -6.38 1.21 18.70
N THR A 606 -6.41 1.57 19.98
CA THR A 606 -6.81 2.91 20.41
C THR A 606 -5.91 3.99 19.79
N GLY A 607 -4.59 3.83 19.84
CA GLY A 607 -3.65 4.78 19.23
C GLY A 607 -3.85 4.91 17.73
N ALA A 608 -4.04 3.80 17.02
CA ALA A 608 -4.27 3.83 15.58
C ALA A 608 -5.60 4.53 15.19
N VAL A 609 -6.68 4.33 15.96
CA VAL A 609 -7.95 5.06 15.74
C VAL A 609 -7.77 6.56 15.98
N LEU A 610 -7.16 6.95 17.10
CA LEU A 610 -6.95 8.36 17.45
C LEU A 610 -6.06 9.06 16.41
N ARG A 611 -4.96 8.43 15.99
CA ARG A 611 -4.08 8.91 14.92
C ARG A 611 -4.85 9.20 13.64
N ARG A 612 -5.65 8.24 13.17
CA ARG A 612 -6.42 8.38 11.92
C ARG A 612 -7.52 9.44 12.02
N CYS A 613 -8.14 9.59 13.19
CA CYS A 613 -9.08 10.68 13.45
C CYS A 613 -8.38 12.05 13.41
N LYS A 614 -7.18 12.14 14.00
CA LYS A 614 -6.35 13.34 14.01
C LYS A 614 -5.94 13.76 12.60
N GLU A 615 -5.48 12.81 11.80
CA GLU A 615 -5.16 13.00 10.37
C GLU A 615 -6.38 13.43 9.55
N ALA A 616 -7.58 12.99 9.95
CA ALA A 616 -8.85 13.46 9.40
C ALA A 616 -9.32 14.82 9.96
N GLY A 617 -8.51 15.50 10.78
CA GLY A 617 -8.84 16.81 11.35
C GLY A 617 -9.98 16.77 12.38
N LEU A 618 -10.28 15.61 12.96
CA LEU A 618 -11.24 15.47 14.05
C LEU A 618 -10.54 15.68 15.39
N HIS A 619 -11.19 16.40 16.32
CA HIS A 619 -10.72 16.45 17.70
C HIS A 619 -10.77 15.05 18.33
N THR A 620 -9.73 14.63 19.02
CA THR A 620 -9.63 13.29 19.62
C THR A 620 -9.74 13.33 21.14
N ALA A 621 -10.48 12.40 21.74
CA ALA A 621 -10.57 12.29 23.20
C ALA A 621 -10.40 10.84 23.65
N LEU A 622 -9.65 10.65 24.74
CA LEU A 622 -9.44 9.37 25.40
C LEU A 622 -10.16 9.37 26.75
N ASP A 623 -11.14 8.49 26.93
CA ASP A 623 -11.83 8.30 28.21
C ASP A 623 -11.30 7.06 28.92
N THR A 624 -10.64 7.22 30.06
CA THR A 624 -9.88 6.16 30.72
C THR A 624 -9.89 6.28 32.24
N SER A 625 -9.79 5.14 32.93
CA SER A 625 -9.57 5.09 34.38
C SER A 625 -8.14 5.50 34.78
N GLY A 626 -7.23 5.63 33.80
CA GLY A 626 -5.82 5.89 34.01
C GLY A 626 -5.05 4.74 34.66
N PHE A 627 -5.71 3.66 35.08
CA PHE A 627 -5.06 2.53 35.75
C PHE A 627 -4.02 1.86 34.85
N LEU A 628 -4.30 1.77 33.55
CA LEU A 628 -3.39 1.27 32.53
C LEU A 628 -2.59 2.40 31.84
N GLY A 629 -2.48 3.58 32.46
CA GLY A 629 -1.80 4.75 31.90
C GLY A 629 -0.34 4.52 31.48
N ALA A 630 0.34 3.55 32.08
CA ALA A 630 1.70 3.14 31.67
C ALA A 630 1.75 2.50 30.27
N ARG A 631 0.62 2.02 29.74
CA ARG A 631 0.50 1.43 28.40
C ARG A 631 0.23 2.45 27.31
N ALA A 632 -0.15 3.68 27.66
CA ALA A 632 -0.28 4.76 26.69
C ALA A 632 1.13 5.17 26.23
N SER A 633 1.44 5.01 24.94
CA SER A 633 2.71 5.52 24.40
C SER A 633 2.66 7.04 24.27
N ASP A 634 3.82 7.69 24.12
CA ASP A 634 3.87 9.15 23.94
C ASP A 634 3.25 9.55 22.59
N GLU A 635 3.34 8.69 21.57
CA GLU A 635 2.70 8.91 20.26
C GLU A 635 1.17 8.91 20.38
N LEU A 636 0.59 7.92 21.09
CA LEU A 636 -0.85 7.88 21.34
C LEU A 636 -1.33 9.16 22.02
N LEU A 637 -0.57 9.66 23.01
CA LEU A 637 -0.89 10.88 23.73
C LEU A 637 -0.72 12.14 22.86
N ALA A 638 0.27 12.17 21.96
CA ALA A 638 0.44 13.25 20.99
C ALA A 638 -0.74 13.34 20.00
N ASP A 639 -1.37 12.21 19.70
CA ASP A 639 -2.58 12.14 18.87
C ASP A 639 -3.89 12.33 19.67
N THR A 640 -3.81 12.65 20.96
CA THR A 640 -4.96 12.85 21.87
C THR A 640 -5.10 14.32 22.26
N ASP A 641 -6.17 15.00 21.83
CA ASP A 641 -6.43 16.41 22.19
C ASP A 641 -6.90 16.59 23.65
N LEU A 642 -7.59 15.59 24.20
CA LEU A 642 -8.19 15.66 25.52
C LEU A 642 -8.22 14.28 26.18
N VAL A 643 -7.85 14.21 27.46
CA VAL A 643 -8.07 13.01 28.28
C VAL A 643 -9.21 13.28 29.26
N LEU A 644 -10.23 12.44 29.23
CA LEU A 644 -11.24 12.34 30.28
C LEU A 644 -10.73 11.32 31.29
N LEU A 645 -10.23 11.79 32.43
CA LEU A 645 -9.55 10.95 33.40
C LEU A 645 -10.45 10.68 34.61
N ASP A 646 -10.81 9.41 34.78
CA ASP A 646 -11.64 8.93 35.87
C ASP A 646 -10.81 8.68 37.14
N ILE A 647 -10.98 9.51 38.18
CA ILE A 647 -10.39 9.27 39.50
C ILE A 647 -11.48 8.83 40.47
N LYS A 648 -11.56 7.52 40.70
CA LYS A 648 -12.70 6.91 41.40
C LYS A 648 -12.74 7.17 42.92
N SER A 649 -11.62 7.53 43.54
CA SER A 649 -11.47 7.98 44.94
C SER A 649 -10.01 8.38 45.17
N PHE A 650 -9.74 9.33 46.08
CA PHE A 650 -8.38 9.68 46.49
C PHE A 650 -7.91 8.94 47.76
N ASP A 651 -8.82 8.24 48.44
CA ASP A 651 -8.45 7.30 49.50
C ASP A 651 -8.13 5.93 48.91
N ALA A 652 -6.91 5.44 49.12
CA ALA A 652 -6.44 4.18 48.54
C ALA A 652 -7.25 2.97 49.01
N THR A 653 -7.76 2.98 50.24
CA THR A 653 -8.57 1.88 50.78
C THR A 653 -9.92 1.82 50.08
N THR A 654 -10.59 2.96 49.97
CA THR A 654 -11.87 3.13 49.31
C THR A 654 -11.76 2.87 47.82
N TYR A 655 -10.73 3.38 47.16
CA TYR A 655 -10.44 3.10 45.75
C TYR A 655 -10.34 1.59 45.48
N ARG A 656 -9.62 0.86 46.35
CA ARG A 656 -9.47 -0.60 46.21
C ARG A 656 -10.77 -1.35 46.41
N LYS A 657 -11.59 -0.95 47.39
CA LYS A 657 -12.92 -1.54 47.59
C LYS A 657 -13.86 -1.23 46.43
N LEU A 658 -13.79 -0.02 45.89
CA LEU A 658 -14.65 0.43 44.79
C LEU A 658 -14.32 -0.23 43.46
N THR A 659 -13.03 -0.37 43.13
CA THR A 659 -12.58 -0.75 41.77
C THR A 659 -11.97 -2.15 41.69
N GLY A 660 -11.54 -2.71 42.81
CA GLY A 660 -10.70 -3.91 42.88
C GLY A 660 -9.21 -3.65 42.63
N ALA A 661 -8.78 -2.42 42.35
CA ALA A 661 -7.43 -2.08 41.92
C ALA A 661 -6.72 -1.05 42.84
N HIS A 662 -5.48 -0.68 42.50
CA HIS A 662 -4.69 0.30 43.24
C HIS A 662 -4.82 1.70 42.61
N LEU A 663 -4.85 2.74 43.46
CA LEU A 663 -4.98 4.14 43.05
C LEU A 663 -3.71 4.71 42.38
N ALA A 664 -2.53 4.30 42.86
CA ALA A 664 -1.25 4.92 42.47
C ALA A 664 -0.99 5.01 40.95
N PRO A 665 -1.33 3.99 40.11
CA PRO A 665 -1.18 4.09 38.66
C PRO A 665 -1.96 5.24 38.04
N THR A 666 -3.20 5.47 38.47
CA THR A 666 -4.06 6.55 37.98
C THR A 666 -3.47 7.93 38.31
N LEU A 667 -2.98 8.14 39.53
CA LEU A 667 -2.34 9.41 39.93
C LEU A 667 -1.01 9.65 39.22
N SER A 668 -0.24 8.59 39.00
CA SER A 668 1.01 8.64 38.21
C SER A 668 0.73 9.00 36.76
N PHE A 669 -0.38 8.51 36.19
CA PHE A 669 -0.81 8.88 34.86
C PHE A 669 -1.26 10.35 34.79
N ALA A 670 -2.04 10.84 35.76
CA ALA A 670 -2.41 12.27 35.84
C ALA A 670 -1.16 13.18 35.84
N THR A 671 -0.17 12.84 36.67
CA THR A 671 1.11 13.58 36.75
C THR A 671 1.93 13.48 35.46
N ARG A 672 1.81 12.38 34.72
CA ARG A 672 2.45 12.24 33.40
C ARG A 672 1.78 13.12 32.36
N LEU A 673 0.44 13.19 32.35
CA LEU A 673 -0.30 14.05 31.42
C LEU A 673 0.03 15.53 31.64
N ASP A 674 0.18 15.96 32.89
CA ASP A 674 0.61 17.32 33.23
C ASP A 674 1.99 17.64 32.66
N ARG A 675 2.97 16.75 32.87
CA ARG A 675 4.33 16.92 32.31
C ARG A 675 4.35 16.99 30.78
N LEU A 676 3.41 16.33 30.11
CA LEU A 676 3.27 16.34 28.65
C LEU A 676 2.39 17.50 28.15
N GLY A 677 1.75 18.26 29.04
CA GLY A 677 0.86 19.35 28.68
C GLY A 677 -0.44 18.91 27.99
N VAL A 678 -0.87 17.66 28.19
CA VAL A 678 -2.11 17.15 27.57
C VAL A 678 -3.31 17.64 28.38
N PRO A 679 -4.30 18.35 27.79
CA PRO A 679 -5.49 18.81 28.51
C PRO A 679 -6.29 17.67 29.16
N VAL A 680 -6.77 17.88 30.39
CA VAL A 680 -7.51 16.88 31.17
C VAL A 680 -8.83 17.44 31.70
N TYR A 681 -9.90 16.66 31.53
CA TYR A 681 -11.13 16.79 32.34
C TYR A 681 -11.16 15.64 33.35
N ILE A 682 -11.23 15.99 34.63
CA ILE A 682 -11.35 14.98 35.68
C ILE A 682 -12.81 14.55 35.77
N ARG A 683 -13.05 13.24 35.70
CA ARG A 683 -14.37 12.65 35.94
C ARG A 683 -14.41 12.11 37.37
N TYR A 684 -15.32 12.64 38.18
CA TYR A 684 -15.50 12.21 39.57
C TYR A 684 -16.94 11.77 39.81
N VAL A 685 -17.17 10.46 39.88
CA VAL A 685 -18.51 9.91 40.15
C VAL A 685 -18.80 10.02 41.65
N LEU A 686 -19.82 10.81 42.00
CA LEU A 686 -20.28 11.04 43.36
C LEU A 686 -21.31 9.98 43.76
N VAL A 687 -20.93 9.10 44.68
CA VAL A 687 -21.71 7.98 45.20
C VAL A 687 -21.83 8.17 46.71
N PRO A 688 -23.05 8.36 47.27
CA PRO A 688 -23.22 8.58 48.70
C PRO A 688 -22.69 7.43 49.54
N GLY A 689 -21.93 7.74 50.59
CA GLY A 689 -21.26 6.79 51.47
C GLY A 689 -20.00 6.12 50.89
N TRP A 690 -19.55 6.53 49.69
CA TRP A 690 -18.40 5.93 49.00
C TRP A 690 -17.41 6.94 48.46
N THR A 691 -17.89 8.02 47.82
CA THR A 691 -17.02 9.05 47.21
C THR A 691 -17.46 10.45 47.63
N ASP A 692 -18.04 10.57 48.82
CA ASP A 692 -18.52 11.81 49.39
C ASP A 692 -17.81 12.21 50.70
N ASP A 693 -16.83 11.41 51.15
CA ASP A 693 -16.01 11.72 52.32
C ASP A 693 -15.29 13.08 52.14
N PRO A 694 -15.52 14.07 53.02
CA PRO A 694 -14.96 15.40 52.86
C PRO A 694 -13.43 15.41 52.75
N SER A 695 -12.73 14.58 53.53
CA SER A 695 -11.26 14.56 53.55
C SER A 695 -10.67 13.97 52.28
N ALA A 696 -11.33 12.96 51.70
CA ALA A 696 -10.93 12.38 50.43
C ALA A 696 -11.17 13.34 49.25
N VAL A 697 -12.27 14.10 49.28
CA VAL A 697 -12.57 15.12 48.27
C VAL A 697 -11.58 16.28 48.36
N ASP A 698 -11.30 16.79 49.56
CA ASP A 698 -10.29 17.85 49.77
C ASP A 698 -8.90 17.37 49.34
N GLY A 699 -8.52 16.14 49.69
CA GLY A 699 -7.25 15.56 49.26
C GLY A 699 -7.12 15.49 47.73
N LEU A 700 -8.20 15.11 47.04
CA LEU A 700 -8.22 15.11 45.58
C LEU A 700 -8.12 16.53 45.02
N GLY A 701 -8.88 17.48 45.59
CA GLY A 701 -8.84 18.89 45.19
C GLY A 701 -7.44 19.48 45.32
N ALA A 702 -6.77 19.24 46.45
CA ALA A 702 -5.39 19.67 46.67
C ALA A 702 -4.40 19.05 45.67
N PHE A 703 -4.54 17.76 45.35
CA PHE A 703 -3.71 17.10 44.35
C PHE A 703 -3.92 17.70 42.95
N LEU A 704 -5.17 17.87 42.53
CA LEU A 704 -5.51 18.40 41.21
C LEU A 704 -5.14 19.86 41.03
N ALA A 705 -5.22 20.68 42.08
CA ALA A 705 -4.76 22.07 42.05
C ALA A 705 -3.24 22.20 41.79
N GLY A 706 -2.47 21.14 42.02
CA GLY A 706 -1.05 21.06 41.67
C GLY A 706 -0.77 20.75 40.19
N LEU A 707 -1.80 20.41 39.39
CA LEU A 707 -1.67 20.06 37.98
C LEU A 707 -2.12 21.23 37.09
N SER A 708 -1.26 21.66 36.18
CA SER A 708 -1.48 22.81 35.30
C SER A 708 -2.38 22.53 34.10
N ASN A 709 -2.54 21.25 33.76
CA ASN A 709 -3.27 20.78 32.57
C ASN A 709 -4.74 20.41 32.83
N VAL A 710 -5.23 20.55 34.07
CA VAL A 710 -6.62 20.24 34.44
C VAL A 710 -7.51 21.44 34.13
N ASP A 711 -8.39 21.30 33.14
CA ASP A 711 -9.33 22.38 32.75
C ASP A 711 -10.55 22.44 33.69
N ARG A 712 -11.08 21.27 34.07
CA ARG A 712 -12.23 21.16 34.97
C ARG A 712 -12.38 19.79 35.63
N VAL A 713 -13.21 19.77 36.67
CA VAL A 713 -13.70 18.58 37.36
C VAL A 713 -15.20 18.44 37.10
N ASP A 714 -15.58 17.37 36.39
CA ASP A 714 -16.98 17.00 36.18
C ASP A 714 -17.43 16.12 37.36
N VAL A 715 -18.23 16.69 38.28
CA VAL A 715 -18.80 15.94 39.41
C VAL A 715 -20.08 15.26 38.91
N LEU A 716 -20.00 13.95 38.68
CA LEU A 716 -21.06 13.16 38.05
C LEU A 716 -21.91 12.47 39.14
N PRO A 717 -23.17 12.88 39.37
CA PRO A 717 -24.00 12.23 40.37
C PRO A 717 -24.30 10.77 39.99
N PHE A 718 -24.12 9.86 40.92
CA PHE A 718 -24.42 8.45 40.72
C PHE A 718 -25.89 8.23 40.31
N HIS A 719 -26.09 7.51 39.21
CA HIS A 719 -27.41 7.12 38.73
C HIS A 719 -27.53 5.60 38.56
N LYS A 720 -28.76 5.08 38.59
CA LYS A 720 -29.03 3.64 38.44
C LYS A 720 -29.35 3.21 37.01
N LEU A 721 -29.05 4.04 36.00
CA LEU A 721 -29.36 3.75 34.59
C LEU A 721 -28.75 2.42 34.10
N GLY A 722 -27.58 2.03 34.63
CA GLY A 722 -26.92 0.75 34.29
C GLY A 722 -27.59 -0.51 34.86
N ALA A 723 -28.55 -0.39 35.80
CA ALA A 723 -29.10 -1.56 36.51
C ALA A 723 -29.74 -2.60 35.58
N HIS A 724 -30.40 -2.17 34.51
CA HIS A 724 -31.00 -3.07 33.52
C HIS A 724 -29.95 -3.96 32.80
N LYS A 725 -28.71 -3.48 32.63
CA LYS A 725 -27.63 -4.25 32.02
C LYS A 725 -27.18 -5.39 32.94
N TYR A 726 -27.10 -5.13 34.25
CA TYR A 726 -26.84 -6.15 35.25
C TYR A 726 -27.93 -7.23 35.26
N ASP A 727 -29.20 -6.82 35.23
CA ASP A 727 -30.34 -7.74 35.15
C ASP A 727 -30.27 -8.60 33.88
N THR A 728 -29.92 -8.00 32.74
CA THR A 728 -29.77 -8.71 31.44
C THR A 728 -28.62 -9.72 31.46
N LEU A 729 -27.51 -9.39 32.12
CA LEU A 729 -26.33 -10.26 32.22
C LEU A 729 -26.45 -11.32 33.32
N GLY A 730 -27.49 -11.26 34.16
CA GLY A 730 -27.65 -12.14 35.32
C GLY A 730 -26.60 -11.91 36.40
N ILE A 731 -26.14 -10.66 36.57
CA ILE A 731 -25.13 -10.26 37.55
C ILE A 731 -25.80 -9.38 38.61
N ASP A 732 -25.51 -9.60 39.89
CA ASP A 732 -26.01 -8.74 40.95
C ASP A 732 -25.36 -7.35 40.89
N PHE A 733 -26.17 -6.29 40.87
CA PHE A 733 -25.68 -4.91 40.89
C PHE A 733 -25.35 -4.49 42.34
N PRO A 734 -24.07 -4.30 42.73
CA PRO A 734 -23.69 -4.14 44.13
C PRO A 734 -24.27 -2.91 44.84
N LEU A 735 -24.57 -1.85 44.07
CA LEU A 735 -25.06 -0.57 44.59
C LEU A 735 -26.52 -0.32 44.24
N ARG A 736 -27.32 -1.38 44.05
CA ARG A 736 -28.74 -1.29 43.70
C ARG A 736 -29.54 -0.44 44.68
N ASP A 737 -29.24 -0.55 45.97
CA ASP A 737 -29.99 0.13 47.04
C ASP A 737 -29.36 1.47 47.46
N THR A 738 -28.17 1.80 46.96
CA THR A 738 -27.50 3.08 47.26
C THR A 738 -28.33 4.26 46.75
N PRO A 739 -28.56 5.32 47.54
CA PRO A 739 -29.32 6.48 47.09
C PRO A 739 -28.56 7.27 46.01
N VAL A 740 -29.30 8.00 45.18
CA VAL A 740 -28.74 9.02 44.27
C VAL A 740 -28.35 10.23 45.11
N PRO A 741 -27.20 10.90 44.86
CA PRO A 741 -26.83 12.13 45.56
C PRO A 741 -27.92 13.20 45.42
N ASP A 742 -28.27 13.84 46.52
CA ASP A 742 -29.13 15.02 46.46
C ASP A 742 -28.36 16.25 45.92
N PRO A 743 -29.07 17.31 45.52
CA PRO A 743 -28.43 18.52 45.00
C PRO A 743 -27.52 19.22 46.01
N GLU A 744 -27.81 19.15 47.32
CA GLU A 744 -27.00 19.78 48.36
C GLU A 744 -25.64 19.09 48.50
N LEU A 745 -25.64 17.76 48.48
CA LEU A 745 -24.44 16.92 48.49
C LEU A 745 -23.58 17.17 47.25
N THR A 746 -24.21 17.25 46.08
CA THR A 746 -23.52 17.52 44.81
C THR A 746 -22.87 18.91 44.84
N GLU A 747 -23.60 19.93 45.28
CA GLU A 747 -23.08 21.29 45.35
C GLU A 747 -22.00 21.45 46.43
N ARG A 748 -22.10 20.75 47.56
CA ARG A 748 -21.03 20.68 48.56
C ARG A 748 -19.72 20.18 47.95
N VAL A 749 -19.76 19.04 47.25
CA VAL A 749 -18.56 18.44 46.63
C VAL A 749 -17.98 19.34 45.54
N ARG A 750 -18.83 19.96 44.72
CA ARG A 750 -18.39 20.99 43.76
C ARG A 750 -17.74 22.19 44.46
N GLY A 751 -18.32 22.64 45.57
CA GLY A 751 -17.79 23.70 46.42
C GLY A 751 -16.37 23.41 46.88
N GLN A 752 -16.12 22.19 47.39
CA GLN A 752 -14.78 21.78 47.83
C GLN A 752 -13.73 21.85 46.71
N PHE A 753 -14.06 21.38 45.50
CA PHE A 753 -13.14 21.53 44.36
C PHE A 753 -12.91 23.01 43.99
N ARG A 754 -13.93 23.86 44.07
CA ARG A 754 -13.81 25.31 43.80
C ARG A 754 -12.99 26.03 44.87
N ASP A 755 -13.04 25.59 46.12
CA ASP A 755 -12.20 26.13 47.20
C ASP A 755 -10.69 25.86 46.95
N HIS A 756 -10.38 24.83 46.17
CA HIS A 756 -9.03 24.55 45.63
C HIS A 756 -8.71 25.28 44.32
N GLY A 757 -9.58 26.18 43.85
CA GLY A 757 -9.39 26.96 42.62
C GLY A 757 -9.72 26.21 41.32
N LEU A 758 -10.34 25.03 41.41
CA LEU A 758 -10.71 24.23 40.25
C LEU A 758 -12.10 24.61 39.73
N ARG A 759 -12.28 24.57 38.41
CA ARG A 759 -13.62 24.67 37.81
C ARG A 759 -14.37 23.36 38.02
N ALA A 760 -15.38 23.34 38.89
CA ALA A 760 -16.20 22.16 39.14
C ALA A 760 -17.62 22.31 38.59
N LEU A 761 -18.01 21.38 37.71
CA LEU A 761 -19.30 21.35 37.00
C LEU A 761 -20.25 20.26 37.48
#